data_AF-A0A3C1XZR0-F1
#
_entry.id   AF-A0A3C1XZR0-F1
#
_cell.length_a   1.000
_cell.length_b   1.000
_cell.length_c   1.000
_cell.angle_alpha   90.00
_cell.angle_beta   90.00
_cell.angle_gamma   90.00
#
_symmetry.space_group_name_H-M   'P 1'
#
loop_
_entity.id
_entity.type
_entity.pdbx_description
1 polymer ?
#
loop_
_entity_poly.entity_id
_entity_poly.type
_entity_poly.pdbx_seq_one_letter_code
_entity_poly.pdbx_strand_id
1 'polypeptide(L)'
;MKKSVAITLGVVIVGAGSWVGATWYTGKRIEEDAQRHLAQANEKLAKITPLFGLRIDQLKYERGLFSTQARYGVSLVKNDKGLDDLPAGMIEFDANIEHGPFPKSALSRGAIAPKLAFIHTEIAKTDNIKPVFELTKDVSPLMGDAIVSYSGNATSSAAIAPVVITHEGTALDFSGMRMEGTFDRATQAVTAHGVMDKLLVDGSKSHDPVKMTIAGLTMDVDSRMGKFGISMGNSDLKIKRVDVLRPTDDMKVGLDNFSYGVKLSEDDKAINVQAAYQTGDLTVNDVVLGNGQAVIKLARLDGQAVKQLSDTYNQLMRQYMLGASDEGLKDEQFDVLLDNAGKLLAGNPSFSIDPLSWKTAKGESKLTFTLDLANPANAKDLTPQEIAVQAIKKIDASLVISKPMVQDLMVQYAMKKEGLTAEKAAADADESIRQMAGMAEMMNVGKNDGDNIVGKFTFADGMGDLNGQKIPAEELFSGLLGATGMDAMDDDDELSGIGMDPDAEPAAAAPVAGVMQDFNLEDVASMLDDMGYTVTRSDGTDGPVLVLNPGTTGATDLRLEFLCNDFTEKCLDLVATATYATKKPMTLKAINAWNQEYRWSRAYLDDKNQAVLQMDMNAEGGLGKDNMQILLNTFISIAEDFGAAAKAPAK
;
A
#
# COMPACT_ATOMS: atom_id res chain seq x y z
N MET A 1 -34.32 13.24 66.12
CA MET A 1 -34.66 13.50 64.71
C MET A 1 -34.12 14.83 64.15
N LYS A 2 -33.99 15.93 64.91
CA LYS A 2 -33.46 17.21 64.37
C LYS A 2 -31.92 17.28 64.17
N LYS A 3 -31.13 16.57 65.00
CA LYS A 3 -29.66 16.54 64.87
C LYS A 3 -29.17 15.64 63.73
N SER A 4 -29.82 14.50 63.48
CA SER A 4 -29.50 13.60 62.36
C SER A 4 -29.81 14.25 61.02
N VAL A 5 -30.95 14.94 60.89
CA VAL A 5 -31.30 15.69 59.67
C VAL A 5 -30.31 16.84 59.43
N ALA A 6 -29.90 17.59 60.45
CA ALA A 6 -28.92 18.67 60.30
C ALA A 6 -27.50 18.18 59.98
N ILE A 7 -27.08 17.03 60.52
CA ILE A 7 -25.80 16.39 60.21
C ILE A 7 -25.83 15.80 58.79
N THR A 8 -26.91 15.13 58.39
CA THR A 8 -27.07 14.62 57.02
C THR A 8 -27.17 15.77 56.00
N LEU A 9 -27.90 16.84 56.29
CA LEU A 9 -27.98 18.03 55.43
C LEU A 9 -26.63 18.76 55.35
N GLY A 10 -25.90 18.87 56.47
CA GLY A 10 -24.55 19.44 56.52
C GLY A 10 -23.52 18.60 55.75
N VAL A 11 -23.58 17.27 55.86
CA VAL A 11 -22.72 16.35 55.09
C VAL A 11 -23.07 16.40 53.61
N VAL A 12 -24.35 16.52 53.24
CA VAL A 12 -24.79 16.69 51.85
C VAL A 12 -24.34 18.03 51.28
N ILE A 13 -24.42 19.13 52.05
CA ILE A 13 -23.98 20.46 51.61
C ILE A 13 -22.45 20.53 51.50
N VAL A 14 -21.71 19.99 52.46
CA VAL A 14 -20.23 19.91 52.40
C VAL A 14 -19.79 18.98 51.28
N GLY A 15 -20.47 17.84 51.08
CA GLY A 15 -20.23 16.92 49.98
C GLY A 15 -20.51 17.57 48.62
N ALA A 16 -21.63 18.28 48.48
CA ALA A 16 -21.98 19.01 47.25
C ALA A 16 -21.03 20.19 46.98
N GLY A 17 -20.65 20.96 48.01
CA GLY A 17 -19.67 22.04 47.88
C GLY A 17 -18.26 21.54 47.53
N SER A 18 -17.83 20.43 48.14
CA SER A 18 -16.57 19.77 47.82
C SER A 18 -16.58 19.19 46.40
N TRP A 19 -17.71 18.63 45.97
CA TRP A 19 -17.90 18.13 44.61
C TRP A 19 -17.83 19.24 43.57
N VAL A 20 -18.55 20.35 43.78
CA VAL A 20 -18.51 21.54 42.89
C VAL A 20 -17.10 22.14 42.84
N GLY A 21 -16.43 22.28 43.99
CA GLY A 21 -15.06 22.79 44.06
C GLY A 21 -14.04 21.89 43.36
N ALA A 22 -14.11 20.58 43.57
CA ALA A 22 -13.26 19.60 42.88
C ALA A 22 -13.52 19.57 41.37
N THR A 23 -14.78 19.74 40.95
CA THR A 23 -15.19 19.79 39.54
C THR A 23 -14.62 21.01 38.84
N TRP A 24 -14.77 22.19 39.45
CA TRP A 24 -14.20 23.43 38.93
C TRP A 24 -12.67 23.38 38.87
N TYR A 25 -12.02 22.89 39.93
CA TYR A 25 -10.56 22.73 39.97
C TYR A 25 -10.06 21.77 38.90
N THR A 26 -10.75 20.64 38.70
CA THR A 26 -10.42 19.68 37.65
C THR A 26 -10.55 20.30 36.26
N GLY A 27 -11.65 21.01 36.00
CA GLY A 27 -11.83 21.73 34.73
C GLY A 27 -10.76 22.79 34.48
N LYS A 28 -10.41 23.57 35.50
CA LYS A 28 -9.33 24.58 35.42
C LYS A 28 -7.97 23.94 35.12
N ARG A 29 -7.66 22.80 35.75
CA ARG A 29 -6.41 22.08 35.49
C ARG A 29 -6.36 21.49 34.08
N ILE A 30 -7.48 20.96 33.58
CA ILE A 30 -7.59 20.50 32.20
C ILE A 30 -7.34 21.66 31.23
N GLU A 31 -7.91 22.84 31.49
CA GLU A 31 -7.70 24.06 30.69
C GLU A 31 -6.23 24.51 30.70
N GLU A 32 -5.60 24.60 31.87
CA GLU A 32 -4.19 25.02 32.03
C GLU A 32 -3.20 24.07 31.34
N ASP A 33 -3.49 22.77 31.34
CA ASP A 33 -2.64 21.74 30.74
C ASP A 33 -3.02 21.38 29.29
N ALA A 34 -4.19 21.80 28.78
CA ALA A 34 -4.72 21.40 27.46
C ALA A 34 -3.75 21.74 26.32
N GLN A 35 -3.25 22.98 26.27
CA GLN A 35 -2.31 23.42 25.24
C GLN A 35 -0.99 22.65 25.30
N ARG A 36 -0.51 22.33 26.51
CA ARG A 36 0.72 21.55 26.70
C ARG A 36 0.54 20.11 26.22
N HIS A 37 -0.56 19.46 26.59
CA HIS A 37 -0.87 18.11 26.14
C HIS A 37 -1.15 18.05 24.64
N LEU A 38 -1.79 19.06 24.07
CA LEU A 38 -1.99 19.17 22.62
C LEU A 38 -0.65 19.30 21.89
N ALA A 39 0.28 20.11 22.42
CA ALA A 39 1.63 20.20 21.86
C ALA A 39 2.37 18.84 21.91
N GLN A 40 2.28 18.12 23.03
CA GLN A 40 2.86 16.77 23.16
C GLN A 40 2.20 15.75 22.23
N ALA A 41 0.87 15.83 22.06
CA ALA A 41 0.13 14.99 21.14
C ALA A 41 0.56 15.25 19.70
N ASN A 42 0.71 16.52 19.29
CA ASN A 42 1.21 16.89 17.98
C ASN A 42 2.66 16.45 17.75
N GLU A 43 3.54 16.52 18.76
CA GLU A 43 4.90 16.00 18.64
C GLU A 43 4.91 14.49 18.38
N LYS A 44 4.06 13.73 19.08
CA LYS A 44 3.91 12.30 18.85
C LYS A 44 3.26 12.00 17.50
N LEU A 45 2.22 12.75 17.13
CA LEU A 45 1.49 12.61 15.87
C LEU A 45 2.43 12.85 14.67
N ALA A 46 3.30 13.85 14.76
CA ALA A 46 4.31 14.13 13.75
C ALA A 46 5.33 12.98 13.58
N LYS A 47 5.64 12.23 14.66
CA LYS A 47 6.54 11.05 14.58
C LYS A 47 5.88 9.86 13.88
N ILE A 48 4.57 9.69 14.01
CA ILE A 48 3.83 8.54 13.46
C ILE A 48 3.13 8.83 12.12
N THR A 49 3.05 10.10 11.70
CA THR A 49 2.51 10.51 10.39
C THR A 49 3.54 11.26 9.54
N PRO A 50 4.75 10.72 9.33
CA PRO A 50 5.82 11.44 8.63
C PRO A 50 5.47 11.77 7.18
N LEU A 51 4.57 11.01 6.54
CA LEU A 51 4.16 11.19 5.14
C LEU A 51 3.26 12.41 4.90
N PHE A 52 2.35 12.72 5.82
CA PHE A 52 1.33 13.75 5.63
C PHE A 52 1.43 14.88 6.67
N GLY A 53 2.16 14.66 7.78
CA GLY A 53 2.37 15.61 8.84
C GLY A 53 1.05 16.11 9.43
N LEU A 54 0.31 15.26 10.16
CA LEU A 54 -0.94 15.71 10.76
C LEU A 54 -0.68 16.62 11.97
N ARG A 55 -1.51 17.66 12.09
CA ARG A 55 -1.55 18.56 13.24
C ARG A 55 -2.98 18.78 13.70
N ILE A 56 -3.15 18.79 15.02
CA ILE A 56 -4.40 19.10 15.69
C ILE A 56 -4.29 20.49 16.30
N ASP A 57 -5.25 21.35 15.96
CA ASP A 57 -5.38 22.71 16.47
C ASP A 57 -6.60 22.86 17.34
N GLN A 58 -6.49 23.64 18.41
CA GLN A 58 -7.63 24.02 19.24
C GLN A 58 -8.24 25.30 18.67
N LEU A 59 -9.42 25.18 18.05
CA LEU A 59 -10.14 26.28 17.40
C LEU A 59 -11.03 27.05 18.39
N LYS A 60 -11.65 26.32 19.33
CA LYS A 60 -12.55 26.87 20.33
C LYS A 60 -12.38 26.15 21.66
N TYR A 61 -12.51 26.87 22.77
CA TYR A 61 -12.51 26.28 24.12
C TYR A 61 -13.27 27.17 25.11
N GLU A 62 -14.45 26.71 25.52
CA GLU A 62 -15.35 27.40 26.45
C GLU A 62 -15.58 26.52 27.68
N ARG A 63 -14.93 26.88 28.79
CA ARG A 63 -15.06 26.14 30.04
C ARG A 63 -16.26 26.62 30.86
N GLY A 64 -17.14 25.69 31.18
CA GLY A 64 -18.21 25.85 32.17
C GLY A 64 -17.82 25.33 33.55
N LEU A 65 -18.82 25.14 34.42
CA LEU A 65 -18.61 24.66 35.79
C LEU A 65 -18.38 23.15 35.86
N PHE A 66 -19.13 22.37 35.07
CA PHE A 66 -19.09 20.90 35.04
C PHE A 66 -18.67 20.33 33.69
N SER A 67 -18.61 21.16 32.66
CA SER A 67 -18.24 20.73 31.32
C SER A 67 -17.53 21.83 30.57
N THR A 68 -16.74 21.42 29.58
CA THR A 68 -16.07 22.29 28.61
C THR A 68 -16.58 21.93 27.22
N GLN A 69 -16.93 22.94 26.43
CA GLN A 69 -17.13 22.79 24.99
C GLN A 69 -15.85 23.21 24.28
N ALA A 70 -15.27 22.31 23.50
CA ALA A 70 -14.08 22.57 22.71
C ALA A 70 -14.33 22.19 21.25
N ARG A 71 -13.58 22.83 20.36
CA ARG A 71 -13.53 22.46 18.94
C ARG A 71 -12.09 22.31 18.52
N TYR A 72 -11.78 21.20 17.87
CA TYR A 72 -10.46 20.91 17.36
C TYR A 72 -10.48 20.78 15.84
N GLY A 73 -9.52 21.38 15.16
CA GLY A 73 -9.32 21.24 13.72
C GLY A 73 -8.16 20.30 13.46
N VAL A 74 -8.34 19.35 12.54
CA VAL A 74 -7.25 18.53 12.00
C VAL A 74 -6.83 19.14 10.67
N SER A 75 -5.52 19.35 10.52
CA SER A 75 -4.91 19.91 9.32
C SER A 75 -3.63 19.16 8.97
N LEU A 76 -3.22 19.29 7.71
CA LEU A 76 -1.90 18.88 7.25
C LEU A 76 -0.92 20.02 7.57
N VAL A 77 0.29 19.67 8.02
CA VAL A 77 1.36 20.62 8.22
C VAL A 77 1.77 21.18 6.85
N LYS A 78 1.63 22.49 6.71
CA LYS A 78 1.91 23.22 5.47
C LYS A 78 3.34 22.93 4.99
N ASN A 79 3.48 22.52 3.72
CA ASN A 79 4.76 22.46 3.01
C ASN A 79 4.79 23.58 1.97
N ASP A 80 5.90 24.30 1.86
CA ASP A 80 6.05 25.43 0.93
C ASP A 80 6.19 24.98 -0.55
N LYS A 81 6.11 23.66 -0.83
CA LYS A 81 6.25 23.06 -2.17
C LYS A 81 5.27 21.91 -2.49
N GLY A 82 4.16 21.74 -1.76
CA GLY A 82 3.21 20.65 -2.02
C GLY A 82 1.76 20.97 -1.64
N LEU A 83 0.84 20.67 -2.57
CA LEU A 83 -0.61 20.98 -2.56
C LEU A 83 -0.92 22.39 -2.02
N ASP A 84 -0.83 23.38 -2.91
CA ASP A 84 -1.53 24.64 -2.68
C ASP A 84 -3.03 24.33 -2.37
N ASP A 85 -3.60 25.02 -1.38
CA ASP A 85 -5.03 25.04 -1.02
C ASP A 85 -5.67 23.84 -0.27
N LEU A 86 -4.99 23.23 0.72
CA LEU A 86 -5.74 22.50 1.76
C LEU A 86 -6.07 23.44 2.95
N PRO A 87 -7.35 23.76 3.21
CA PRO A 87 -7.73 24.75 4.22
C PRO A 87 -7.32 24.28 5.62
N ALA A 88 -6.89 25.23 6.46
CA ALA A 88 -6.75 24.99 7.89
C ALA A 88 -8.11 24.52 8.46
N GLY A 89 -8.13 23.42 9.21
CA GLY A 89 -9.38 22.83 9.72
C GLY A 89 -10.16 22.00 8.69
N MET A 90 -9.46 21.24 7.82
CA MET A 90 -10.07 20.33 6.84
C MET A 90 -11.15 19.42 7.46
N ILE A 91 -10.92 18.93 8.68
CA ILE A 91 -11.94 18.22 9.44
C ILE A 91 -11.95 18.81 10.85
N GLU A 92 -13.09 19.34 11.25
CA GLU A 92 -13.31 19.86 12.60
C GLU A 92 -14.04 18.81 13.45
N PHE A 93 -13.73 18.80 14.74
CA PHE A 93 -14.35 17.94 15.74
C PHE A 93 -14.89 18.79 16.89
N ASP A 94 -16.17 18.64 17.18
CA ASP A 94 -16.78 19.18 18.40
C ASP A 94 -16.56 18.19 19.54
N ALA A 95 -16.07 18.70 20.67
CA ALA A 95 -15.79 17.94 21.87
C ALA A 95 -16.53 18.52 23.07
N ASN A 96 -17.36 17.70 23.72
CA ASN A 96 -17.99 18.02 24.99
C ASN A 96 -17.31 17.22 26.10
N ILE A 97 -16.60 17.91 26.99
CA ILE A 97 -15.79 17.34 28.05
C ILE A 97 -16.50 17.59 29.37
N GLU A 98 -17.19 16.60 29.92
CA GLU A 98 -17.69 16.64 31.29
C GLU A 98 -16.54 16.33 32.25
N HIS A 99 -16.21 17.26 33.15
CA HIS A 99 -15.06 17.16 34.05
C HIS A 99 -15.46 17.19 35.52
N GLY A 100 -14.59 16.67 36.39
CA GLY A 100 -14.86 16.54 37.83
C GLY A 100 -15.11 15.09 38.22
N PRO A 101 -15.07 14.76 39.52
CA PRO A 101 -14.96 13.37 39.98
C PRO A 101 -16.15 12.49 39.58
N PHE A 102 -17.31 13.05 39.24
CA PHE A 102 -18.48 12.28 38.85
C PHE A 102 -19.17 12.89 37.62
N PRO A 103 -18.60 12.73 36.41
CA PRO A 103 -19.23 13.17 35.18
C PRO A 103 -20.58 12.45 35.01
N LYS A 104 -21.63 13.18 34.64
CA LYS A 104 -23.00 12.65 34.55
C LYS A 104 -23.08 11.49 33.56
N SER A 105 -22.43 11.64 32.41
CA SER A 105 -22.41 10.64 31.34
C SER A 105 -21.53 9.44 31.66
N ALA A 106 -20.53 9.60 32.54
CA ALA A 106 -19.77 8.45 33.07
C ALA A 106 -20.63 7.66 34.08
N LEU A 107 -21.33 8.35 34.97
CA LEU A 107 -22.22 7.73 35.96
C LEU A 107 -23.35 6.93 35.30
N SER A 108 -24.00 7.47 34.27
CA SER A 108 -25.07 6.79 33.54
C SER A 108 -24.59 5.51 32.83
N ARG A 109 -23.29 5.41 32.54
CA ARG A 109 -22.63 4.23 31.96
C ARG A 109 -22.00 3.31 33.02
N GLY A 110 -22.36 3.49 34.30
CA GLY A 110 -21.95 2.62 35.39
C GLY A 110 -20.60 2.95 36.04
N ALA A 111 -19.93 4.03 35.63
CA ALA A 111 -18.67 4.45 36.25
C ALA A 111 -18.92 5.18 37.59
N ILE A 112 -19.10 4.40 38.66
CA ILE A 112 -19.39 4.91 40.02
C ILE A 112 -18.15 5.41 40.78
N ALA A 113 -16.95 4.97 40.38
CA ALA A 113 -15.69 5.44 40.97
C ALA A 113 -15.29 6.81 40.40
N PRO A 114 -14.54 7.66 41.14
CA PRO A 114 -14.16 8.96 40.66
C PRO A 114 -13.42 8.95 39.31
N LYS A 115 -13.87 9.75 38.35
CA LYS A 115 -13.26 9.92 37.02
C LYS A 115 -12.76 11.34 36.81
N LEU A 116 -11.75 11.49 35.96
CA LEU A 116 -11.21 12.79 35.59
C LEU A 116 -12.19 13.51 34.66
N ALA A 117 -12.61 12.80 33.60
CA ALA A 117 -13.52 13.33 32.60
C ALA A 117 -14.29 12.24 31.86
N PHE A 118 -15.45 12.60 31.33
CA PHE A 118 -16.11 11.96 30.20
C PHE A 118 -16.00 12.89 28.99
N ILE A 119 -15.62 12.37 27.84
CA ILE A 119 -15.40 13.15 26.62
C ILE A 119 -16.28 12.54 25.54
N HIS A 120 -17.19 13.34 24.98
CA HIS A 120 -17.88 13.03 23.74
C HIS A 120 -17.23 13.84 22.62
N THR A 121 -16.88 13.21 21.51
CA THR A 121 -16.30 13.85 20.33
C THR A 121 -17.05 13.42 19.09
N GLU A 122 -17.34 14.35 18.21
CA GLU A 122 -17.98 14.05 16.92
C GLU A 122 -17.41 14.98 15.85
N ILE A 123 -17.43 14.53 14.60
CA ILE A 123 -17.11 15.43 13.48
C ILE A 123 -18.12 16.58 13.50
N ALA A 124 -17.62 17.81 13.42
CA ALA A 124 -18.41 19.02 13.40
C ALA A 124 -18.91 19.29 11.98
N LYS A 125 -20.20 19.60 11.81
CA LYS A 125 -20.78 19.89 10.50
C LYS A 125 -20.27 21.23 9.96
N THR A 126 -19.30 21.17 9.05
CA THR A 126 -18.72 22.30 8.33
C THR A 126 -19.08 22.25 6.83
N ASP A 127 -18.96 23.37 6.13
CA ASP A 127 -19.38 23.47 4.71
C ASP A 127 -18.64 22.48 3.80
N ASN A 128 -17.36 22.22 4.09
CA ASN A 128 -16.50 21.31 3.33
C ASN A 128 -16.85 19.81 3.48
N ILE A 129 -17.59 19.42 4.51
CA ILE A 129 -18.02 18.02 4.72
C ILE A 129 -19.54 17.86 4.74
N LYS A 130 -20.27 18.94 4.44
CA LYS A 130 -21.73 18.92 4.34
C LYS A 130 -22.26 17.78 3.45
N PRO A 131 -21.67 17.46 2.28
CA PRO A 131 -22.10 16.31 1.49
C PRO A 131 -22.04 15.00 2.27
N VAL A 132 -21.00 14.79 3.10
CA VAL A 132 -20.86 13.57 3.92
C VAL A 132 -21.98 13.47 4.97
N PHE A 133 -22.36 14.59 5.58
CA PHE A 133 -23.50 14.63 6.52
C PHE A 133 -24.83 14.30 5.83
N GLU A 134 -25.02 14.72 4.59
CA GLU A 134 -26.21 14.38 3.82
C GLU A 134 -26.28 12.86 3.58
N LEU A 135 -25.14 12.19 3.33
CA LEU A 135 -25.07 10.73 3.20
C LEU A 135 -25.42 9.98 4.49
N THR A 136 -25.12 10.56 5.65
CA THR A 136 -25.39 9.99 6.98
C THR A 136 -26.70 10.52 7.60
N LYS A 137 -27.59 11.12 6.80
CA LYS A 137 -28.89 11.66 7.26
C LYS A 137 -28.74 12.66 8.41
N ASP A 138 -27.76 13.55 8.28
CA ASP A 138 -27.37 14.58 9.24
C ASP A 138 -26.86 14.06 10.60
N VAL A 139 -26.58 12.76 10.72
CA VAL A 139 -25.85 12.20 11.87
C VAL A 139 -24.35 12.38 11.64
N SER A 140 -23.59 12.70 12.70
CA SER A 140 -22.13 12.83 12.56
C SER A 140 -21.51 11.55 12.00
N PRO A 141 -20.69 11.60 10.92
CA PRO A 141 -20.16 10.42 10.26
C PRO A 141 -19.16 9.64 11.13
N LEU A 142 -18.51 10.30 12.07
CA LEU A 142 -17.61 9.71 13.04
C LEU A 142 -17.84 10.34 14.41
N MET A 143 -18.02 9.49 15.41
CA MET A 143 -18.24 9.89 16.80
C MET A 143 -17.47 8.99 17.75
N GLY A 144 -17.18 9.47 18.95
CA GLY A 144 -16.51 8.71 19.98
C GLY A 144 -16.77 9.23 21.38
N ASP A 145 -16.72 8.31 22.33
CA ASP A 145 -16.83 8.56 23.76
C ASP A 145 -15.56 8.05 24.45
N ALA A 146 -15.06 8.77 25.45
CA ALA A 146 -13.96 8.32 26.30
C ALA A 146 -14.24 8.64 27.77
N ILE A 147 -13.99 7.68 28.66
CA ILE A 147 -13.99 7.87 30.11
C ILE A 147 -12.55 7.82 30.59
N VAL A 148 -12.05 8.92 31.12
CA VAL A 148 -10.67 9.05 31.60
C VAL A 148 -10.64 9.05 33.13
N SER A 149 -9.80 8.21 33.71
CA SER A 149 -9.55 8.16 35.15
C SER A 149 -8.50 9.17 35.61
N TYR A 150 -8.40 9.44 36.91
CA TYR A 150 -7.33 10.28 37.47
C TYR A 150 -5.92 9.68 37.32
N SER A 151 -5.80 8.35 37.17
CA SER A 151 -4.54 7.70 36.80
C SER A 151 -4.22 7.83 35.31
N GLY A 152 -5.09 8.45 34.52
CA GLY A 152 -4.95 8.64 33.07
C GLY A 152 -5.28 7.39 32.24
N ASN A 153 -5.76 6.31 32.85
CA ASN A 153 -6.31 5.18 32.12
C ASN A 153 -7.63 5.59 31.48
N ALA A 154 -7.89 5.12 30.26
CA ALA A 154 -9.08 5.45 29.50
C ALA A 154 -9.80 4.20 29.00
N THR A 155 -11.12 4.29 28.92
CA THR A 155 -11.97 3.36 28.15
C THR A 155 -12.70 4.17 27.11
N SER A 156 -12.66 3.74 25.86
CA SER A 156 -13.17 4.49 24.74
C SER A 156 -14.06 3.64 23.84
N SER A 157 -15.02 4.29 23.20
CA SER A 157 -15.78 3.72 22.09
C SER A 157 -15.81 4.71 20.94
N ALA A 158 -15.74 4.24 19.70
CA ALA A 158 -15.90 5.04 18.50
C ALA A 158 -16.88 4.36 17.55
N ALA A 159 -17.56 5.14 16.72
CA ALA A 159 -18.48 4.62 15.72
C ALA A 159 -18.39 5.43 14.43
N ILE A 160 -18.42 4.71 13.31
CA ILE A 160 -18.66 5.27 11.98
C ILE A 160 -20.13 5.04 11.66
N ALA A 161 -20.83 6.10 11.27
CA ALA A 161 -22.26 6.03 10.99
C ALA A 161 -22.56 5.14 9.76
N PRO A 162 -23.70 4.43 9.77
CA PRO A 162 -24.14 3.67 8.60
C PRO A 162 -24.50 4.61 7.44
N VAL A 163 -24.28 4.14 6.22
CA VAL A 163 -24.59 4.87 4.99
C VAL A 163 -25.37 3.96 4.06
N VAL A 164 -26.56 4.42 3.63
CA VAL A 164 -27.38 3.72 2.64
C VAL A 164 -27.81 4.73 1.59
N ILE A 165 -27.21 4.64 0.41
CA ILE A 165 -27.41 5.61 -0.67
C ILE A 165 -27.49 4.90 -2.01
N THR A 166 -28.06 5.58 -3.00
CA THR A 166 -27.96 5.17 -4.39
C THR A 166 -27.65 6.41 -5.22
N HIS A 167 -26.59 6.32 -6.02
CA HIS A 167 -26.11 7.40 -6.87
C HIS A 167 -25.72 6.80 -8.22
N GLU A 168 -26.25 7.36 -9.31
CA GLU A 168 -25.91 6.96 -10.69
C GLU A 168 -26.00 5.44 -10.96
N GLY A 169 -27.04 4.79 -10.43
CA GLY A 169 -27.24 3.34 -10.61
C GLY A 169 -26.38 2.44 -9.69
N THR A 170 -25.52 3.03 -8.85
CA THR A 170 -24.72 2.34 -7.84
C THR A 170 -25.34 2.53 -6.46
N ALA A 171 -25.71 1.42 -5.81
CA ALA A 171 -26.18 1.42 -4.43
C ALA A 171 -25.05 1.08 -3.46
N LEU A 172 -24.87 1.88 -2.42
CA LEU A 172 -23.96 1.62 -1.30
C LEU A 172 -24.81 1.34 -0.06
N ASP A 173 -24.55 0.22 0.61
CA ASP A 173 -25.16 -0.17 1.88
C ASP A 173 -24.05 -0.62 2.84
N PHE A 174 -23.65 0.32 3.69
CA PHE A 174 -22.64 0.18 4.73
C PHE A 174 -23.31 0.19 6.10
N SER A 175 -23.09 -0.87 6.89
CA SER A 175 -23.70 -1.06 8.22
C SER A 175 -23.20 -0.09 9.30
N GLY A 176 -22.19 0.72 8.99
CA GLY A 176 -21.40 1.41 10.01
C GLY A 176 -20.36 0.47 10.62
N MET A 177 -19.51 1.05 11.47
CA MET A 177 -18.47 0.33 12.22
C MET A 177 -18.51 0.78 13.67
N ARG A 178 -18.28 -0.14 14.61
CA ARG A 178 -18.14 0.16 16.03
C ARG A 178 -16.78 -0.30 16.52
N MET A 179 -16.13 0.50 17.35
CA MET A 179 -14.86 0.19 17.97
C MET A 179 -14.96 0.46 19.47
N GLU A 180 -14.38 -0.42 20.27
CA GLU A 180 -14.23 -0.26 21.70
C GLU A 180 -12.77 -0.49 22.07
N GLY A 181 -12.27 0.17 23.10
CA GLY A 181 -10.88 0.00 23.50
C GLY A 181 -10.54 0.54 24.87
N THR A 182 -9.35 0.19 25.32
CA THR A 182 -8.79 0.67 26.59
C THR A 182 -7.37 1.17 26.40
N PHE A 183 -6.98 2.11 27.24
CA PHE A 183 -5.62 2.63 27.32
C PHE A 183 -5.17 2.64 28.79
N ASP A 184 -4.03 2.02 29.07
CA ASP A 184 -3.36 2.10 30.38
C ASP A 184 -2.17 3.05 30.29
N ARG A 185 -2.17 4.14 31.09
CA ARG A 185 -1.12 5.16 31.00
C ARG A 185 0.24 4.65 31.47
N ALA A 186 0.27 3.77 32.47
CA ALA A 186 1.52 3.35 33.13
C ALA A 186 2.34 2.41 32.25
N THR A 187 1.66 1.51 31.56
CA THR A 187 2.26 0.53 30.64
C THR A 187 2.17 0.96 29.17
N GLN A 188 1.43 2.03 28.89
CA GLN A 188 1.04 2.44 27.54
C GLN A 188 0.36 1.29 26.78
N ALA A 189 -0.34 0.40 27.50
CA ALA A 189 -1.07 -0.69 26.89
C ALA A 189 -2.34 -0.18 26.21
N VAL A 190 -2.65 -0.75 25.05
CA VAL A 190 -3.84 -0.47 24.25
C VAL A 190 -4.52 -1.78 23.93
N THR A 191 -5.80 -1.88 24.25
CA THR A 191 -6.67 -2.91 23.66
C THR A 191 -7.71 -2.26 22.77
N ALA A 192 -8.05 -2.89 21.66
CA ALA A 192 -9.15 -2.44 20.80
C ALA A 192 -9.88 -3.63 20.18
N HIS A 193 -11.20 -3.51 20.04
CA HIS A 193 -12.07 -4.44 19.34
C HIS A 193 -12.99 -3.65 18.41
N GLY A 194 -12.93 -3.94 17.11
CA GLY A 194 -13.71 -3.28 16.07
C GLY A 194 -14.58 -4.27 15.30
N VAL A 195 -15.81 -3.87 14.96
CA VAL A 195 -16.76 -4.69 14.19
C VAL A 195 -17.48 -3.88 13.13
N MET A 196 -17.68 -4.50 11.96
CA MET A 196 -18.56 -4.03 10.88
C MET A 196 -19.34 -5.24 10.34
N ASP A 197 -20.67 -5.13 10.22
CA ASP A 197 -21.50 -6.24 9.79
C ASP A 197 -21.52 -6.43 8.27
N LYS A 198 -21.59 -5.33 7.51
CA LYS A 198 -21.78 -5.39 6.06
C LYS A 198 -21.26 -4.14 5.35
N LEU A 199 -20.60 -4.35 4.22
CA LEU A 199 -20.40 -3.36 3.18
C LEU A 199 -20.83 -3.96 1.85
N LEU A 200 -21.83 -3.36 1.21
CA LEU A 200 -22.33 -3.74 -0.11
C LEU A 200 -22.18 -2.55 -1.05
N VAL A 201 -21.55 -2.78 -2.19
CA VAL A 201 -21.52 -1.88 -3.34
C VAL A 201 -22.20 -2.62 -4.49
N ASP A 202 -23.35 -2.14 -4.93
CA ASP A 202 -24.15 -2.74 -6.00
C ASP A 202 -24.26 -1.75 -7.17
N GLY A 203 -23.28 -1.80 -8.05
CA GLY A 203 -23.21 -1.08 -9.32
C GLY A 203 -23.87 -1.82 -10.47
N SER A 204 -24.75 -2.80 -10.23
CA SER A 204 -25.34 -3.64 -11.29
C SER A 204 -26.18 -2.87 -12.32
N LYS A 205 -26.56 -1.63 -12.01
CA LYS A 205 -27.27 -0.72 -12.93
C LYS A 205 -26.39 0.42 -13.47
N SER A 206 -25.10 0.40 -13.18
CA SER A 206 -24.12 1.38 -13.68
C SER A 206 -23.60 0.98 -15.08
N HIS A 207 -22.76 1.82 -15.67
CA HIS A 207 -22.18 1.56 -17.00
C HIS A 207 -21.24 0.33 -17.00
N ASP A 208 -20.55 0.07 -15.89
CA ASP A 208 -19.72 -1.12 -15.68
C ASP A 208 -20.27 -1.93 -14.49
N PRO A 209 -21.17 -2.90 -14.75
CA PRO A 209 -21.83 -3.68 -13.71
C PRO A 209 -20.85 -4.44 -12.81
N VAL A 210 -20.74 -3.99 -11.57
CA VAL A 210 -20.02 -4.70 -10.51
C VAL A 210 -20.84 -4.74 -9.23
N LYS A 211 -20.79 -5.88 -8.53
CA LYS A 211 -21.36 -6.03 -7.19
C LYS A 211 -20.31 -6.60 -6.26
N MET A 212 -19.99 -5.86 -5.20
CA MET A 212 -19.06 -6.26 -4.16
C MET A 212 -19.78 -6.34 -2.82
N THR A 213 -19.59 -7.44 -2.10
CA THR A 213 -20.09 -7.61 -0.73
C THR A 213 -18.95 -8.03 0.18
N ILE A 214 -18.81 -7.34 1.31
CA ILE A 214 -17.99 -7.75 2.44
C ILE A 214 -18.93 -7.96 3.62
N ALA A 215 -18.99 -9.18 4.13
CA ALA A 215 -19.81 -9.53 5.28
C ALA A 215 -18.91 -9.85 6.48
N GLY A 216 -19.18 -9.18 7.60
CA GLY A 216 -18.50 -9.35 8.88
C GLY A 216 -17.01 -9.05 8.82
N LEU A 217 -16.60 -7.89 9.32
CA LEU A 217 -15.22 -7.54 9.60
C LEU A 217 -15.02 -7.40 11.11
N THR A 218 -13.95 -7.98 11.63
CA THR A 218 -13.53 -7.86 13.02
C THR A 218 -12.07 -7.47 13.09
N MET A 219 -11.74 -6.54 13.99
CA MET A 219 -10.37 -6.10 14.26
C MET A 219 -10.11 -6.24 15.76
N ASP A 220 -9.02 -6.87 16.14
CA ASP A 220 -8.60 -6.99 17.53
C ASP A 220 -7.16 -6.48 17.66
N VAL A 221 -6.89 -5.67 18.68
CA VAL A 221 -5.54 -5.19 19.01
C VAL A 221 -5.32 -5.37 20.50
N ASP A 222 -4.17 -5.91 20.88
CA ASP A 222 -3.67 -5.94 22.24
C ASP A 222 -2.17 -5.63 22.18
N SER A 223 -1.78 -4.45 22.64
CA SER A 223 -0.40 -3.98 22.55
C SER A 223 0.03 -3.25 23.82
N ARG A 224 1.34 -3.13 24.02
CA ARG A 224 1.96 -2.33 25.09
C ARG A 224 3.31 -1.79 24.63
N MET A 225 3.78 -0.72 25.25
CA MET A 225 5.11 -0.20 24.94
C MET A 225 6.19 -1.21 25.33
N GLY A 226 7.05 -1.58 24.38
CA GLY A 226 8.19 -2.48 24.58
C GLY A 226 9.43 -1.77 25.13
N LYS A 227 10.41 -2.56 25.55
CA LYS A 227 11.71 -2.11 26.10
C LYS A 227 12.50 -1.26 25.11
N PHE A 228 12.34 -1.52 23.81
CA PHE A 228 13.02 -0.80 22.74
C PHE A 228 12.25 0.43 22.22
N GLY A 229 11.15 0.84 22.88
CA GLY A 229 10.36 2.00 22.46
C GLY A 229 9.43 1.74 21.27
N ILE A 230 9.16 0.45 20.98
CA ILE A 230 8.25 0.00 19.93
C ILE A 230 7.11 -0.78 20.61
N SER A 231 5.87 -0.56 20.18
CA SER A 231 4.71 -1.27 20.74
C SER A 231 4.75 -2.76 20.38
N MET A 232 4.76 -3.62 21.40
CA MET A 232 4.73 -5.08 21.30
C MET A 232 3.31 -5.60 21.55
N GLY A 233 2.91 -6.67 20.87
CA GLY A 233 1.56 -7.20 21.01
C GLY A 233 1.02 -7.92 19.78
N ASN A 234 -0.29 -8.16 19.78
CA ASN A 234 -1.01 -8.82 18.72
C ASN A 234 -1.96 -7.84 18.02
N SER A 235 -2.17 -8.03 16.72
CA SER A 235 -3.18 -7.34 15.93
C SER A 235 -3.78 -8.31 14.93
N ASP A 236 -5.09 -8.51 15.01
CA ASP A 236 -5.83 -9.46 14.19
C ASP A 236 -6.92 -8.74 13.38
N LEU A 237 -7.07 -9.13 12.11
CA LEU A 237 -8.13 -8.72 11.21
C LEU A 237 -8.80 -9.99 10.68
N LYS A 238 -10.13 -10.05 10.73
CA LYS A 238 -10.92 -11.18 10.22
C LYS A 238 -12.06 -10.66 9.35
N ILE A 239 -12.25 -11.27 8.19
CA ILE A 239 -13.38 -11.03 7.30
C ILE A 239 -14.09 -12.36 7.07
N LYS A 240 -15.39 -12.43 7.38
CA LYS A 240 -16.14 -13.70 7.26
C LYS A 240 -16.35 -14.09 5.81
N ARG A 241 -16.66 -13.12 4.94
CA ARG A 241 -16.89 -13.37 3.52
C ARG A 241 -16.67 -12.14 2.67
N VAL A 242 -16.06 -12.33 1.50
CA VAL A 242 -15.99 -11.36 0.41
C VAL A 242 -16.60 -12.01 -0.83
N ASP A 243 -17.53 -11.33 -1.49
CA ASP A 243 -18.06 -11.73 -2.79
C ASP A 243 -17.88 -10.58 -3.79
N VAL A 244 -17.43 -10.90 -4.99
CA VAL A 244 -17.33 -9.99 -6.14
C VAL A 244 -18.03 -10.64 -7.31
N LEU A 245 -18.95 -9.92 -7.94
CA LEU A 245 -19.67 -10.34 -9.14
C LEU A 245 -19.52 -9.25 -10.20
N ARG A 246 -18.96 -9.61 -11.35
CA ARG A 246 -18.93 -8.80 -12.57
C ARG A 246 -19.67 -9.56 -13.67
N PRO A 247 -20.94 -9.21 -13.93
CA PRO A 247 -21.75 -9.86 -14.96
C PRO A 247 -21.20 -9.70 -16.39
N THR A 248 -20.49 -8.61 -16.67
CA THR A 248 -19.87 -8.31 -17.97
C THR A 248 -18.84 -9.36 -18.38
N ASP A 249 -18.06 -9.84 -17.41
CA ASP A 249 -16.97 -10.81 -17.63
C ASP A 249 -17.38 -12.26 -17.27
N ASP A 250 -18.66 -12.50 -16.93
CA ASP A 250 -19.14 -13.73 -16.27
C ASP A 250 -18.22 -14.16 -15.11
N MET A 251 -17.80 -13.19 -14.31
CA MET A 251 -16.83 -13.39 -13.24
C MET A 251 -17.49 -13.28 -11.88
N LYS A 252 -17.40 -14.36 -11.10
CA LYS A 252 -17.88 -14.46 -9.72
C LYS A 252 -16.75 -14.99 -8.84
N VAL A 253 -16.29 -14.17 -7.90
CA VAL A 253 -15.25 -14.53 -6.93
C VAL A 253 -15.86 -14.52 -5.53
N GLY A 254 -15.61 -15.56 -4.75
CA GLY A 254 -15.99 -15.66 -3.35
C GLY A 254 -14.78 -16.05 -2.51
N LEU A 255 -14.61 -15.43 -1.35
CA LEU A 255 -13.57 -15.75 -0.38
C LEU A 255 -14.19 -15.83 1.01
N ASP A 256 -14.18 -17.02 1.60
CA ASP A 256 -14.66 -17.23 2.96
C ASP A 256 -13.53 -17.09 3.99
N ASN A 257 -13.85 -16.64 5.19
CA ASN A 257 -13.01 -16.65 6.40
C ASN A 257 -11.56 -16.19 6.19
N PHE A 258 -11.36 -15.03 5.58
CA PHE A 258 -10.04 -14.41 5.53
C PHE A 258 -9.62 -13.94 6.92
N SER A 259 -8.38 -14.22 7.31
CA SER A 259 -7.79 -13.70 8.53
C SER A 259 -6.33 -13.30 8.32
N TYR A 260 -5.94 -12.24 9.00
CA TYR A 260 -4.60 -11.71 9.03
C TYR A 260 -4.26 -11.39 10.49
N GLY A 261 -3.17 -11.94 10.99
CA GLY A 261 -2.70 -11.73 12.37
C GLY A 261 -1.25 -11.34 12.39
N VAL A 262 -0.90 -10.31 13.16
CA VAL A 262 0.47 -9.88 13.39
C VAL A 262 0.79 -10.01 14.87
N LYS A 263 1.95 -10.58 15.17
CA LYS A 263 2.48 -10.70 16.52
C LYS A 263 3.88 -10.11 16.58
N LEU A 264 4.04 -9.08 17.38
CA LEU A 264 5.31 -8.49 17.76
C LEU A 264 5.65 -8.91 19.19
N SER A 265 6.86 -9.43 19.38
CA SER A 265 7.36 -9.83 20.69
C SER A 265 8.82 -9.45 20.83
N GLU A 266 9.28 -9.29 22.07
CA GLU A 266 10.66 -8.95 22.37
C GLU A 266 11.18 -9.81 23.54
N ASP A 267 12.49 -10.02 23.57
CA ASP A 267 13.21 -10.52 24.73
C ASP A 267 14.10 -9.40 25.34
N ASP A 268 15.29 -9.71 25.85
CA ASP A 268 16.21 -8.71 26.40
C ASP A 268 17.09 -8.04 25.34
N LYS A 269 17.24 -8.65 24.16
CA LYS A 269 18.13 -8.17 23.09
C LYS A 269 17.43 -8.08 21.74
N ALA A 270 16.44 -8.91 21.48
CA ALA A 270 15.86 -9.08 20.17
C ALA A 270 14.35 -8.83 20.12
N ILE A 271 13.90 -8.42 18.93
CA ILE A 271 12.50 -8.32 18.52
C ILE A 271 12.22 -9.48 17.53
N ASN A 272 11.03 -10.05 17.64
CA ASN A 272 10.51 -11.08 16.75
C ASN A 272 9.14 -10.64 16.23
N VAL A 273 8.96 -10.76 14.91
CA VAL A 273 7.75 -10.42 14.18
C VAL A 273 7.21 -11.68 13.52
N GLN A 274 5.90 -11.90 13.62
CA GLN A 274 5.21 -12.96 12.92
C GLN A 274 3.96 -12.37 12.27
N ALA A 275 3.79 -12.60 10.97
CA ALA A 275 2.57 -12.31 10.23
C ALA A 275 1.97 -13.64 9.75
N ALA A 276 0.70 -13.87 10.06
CA ALA A 276 -0.05 -15.05 9.68
C ALA A 276 -1.23 -14.65 8.80
N TYR A 277 -1.39 -15.32 7.66
CA TYR A 277 -2.50 -15.18 6.74
C TYR A 277 -3.20 -16.53 6.67
N GLN A 278 -4.52 -16.53 6.72
CA GLN A 278 -5.32 -17.72 6.47
C GLN A 278 -6.57 -17.34 5.70
N THR A 279 -7.01 -18.23 4.82
CA THR A 279 -8.29 -18.11 4.12
C THR A 279 -9.11 -19.36 4.34
N GLY A 280 -10.42 -19.24 4.28
CA GLY A 280 -11.30 -20.34 3.90
C GLY A 280 -11.27 -20.54 2.38
N ASP A 281 -12.32 -21.13 1.86
CA ASP A 281 -12.38 -21.48 0.45
C ASP A 281 -12.43 -20.23 -0.44
N LEU A 282 -11.53 -20.18 -1.42
CA LEU A 282 -11.58 -19.31 -2.57
C LEU A 282 -12.39 -20.00 -3.66
N THR A 283 -13.42 -19.34 -4.15
CA THR A 283 -14.28 -19.83 -5.23
C THR A 283 -14.24 -18.87 -6.40
N VAL A 284 -14.07 -19.38 -7.62
CA VAL A 284 -14.15 -18.60 -8.86
C VAL A 284 -15.10 -19.30 -9.81
N ASN A 285 -16.16 -18.62 -10.27
CA ASN A 285 -17.18 -19.15 -11.19
C ASN A 285 -17.73 -20.52 -10.76
N ASP A 286 -18.06 -20.62 -9.46
CA ASP A 286 -18.54 -21.83 -8.79
C ASP A 286 -17.54 -23.01 -8.73
N VAL A 287 -16.26 -22.77 -9.06
CA VAL A 287 -15.14 -23.70 -8.82
C VAL A 287 -14.47 -23.36 -7.50
N VAL A 288 -14.44 -24.32 -6.58
CA VAL A 288 -13.70 -24.21 -5.32
C VAL A 288 -12.22 -24.45 -5.59
N LEU A 289 -11.42 -23.38 -5.53
CA LEU A 289 -9.97 -23.43 -5.73
C LEU A 289 -9.21 -23.89 -4.49
N GLY A 290 -9.88 -23.97 -3.34
CA GLY A 290 -9.29 -24.41 -2.07
C GLY A 290 -9.02 -23.24 -1.11
N ASN A 291 -8.22 -23.50 -0.08
CA ASN A 291 -7.86 -22.55 0.96
C ASN A 291 -6.35 -22.43 1.13
N GLY A 292 -5.91 -21.29 1.64
CA GLY A 292 -4.50 -20.97 1.80
C GLY A 292 -4.15 -20.57 3.23
N GLN A 293 -2.89 -20.80 3.60
CA GLN A 293 -2.28 -20.21 4.79
C GLN A 293 -0.83 -19.83 4.52
N ALA A 294 -0.36 -18.76 5.15
CA ALA A 294 1.03 -18.31 5.09
C ALA A 294 1.45 -17.80 6.46
N VAL A 295 2.57 -18.29 7.00
CA VAL A 295 3.17 -17.72 8.22
C VAL A 295 4.57 -17.23 7.91
N ILE A 296 4.72 -15.91 7.94
CA ILE A 296 5.98 -15.19 7.71
C ILE A 296 6.54 -14.78 9.08
N LYS A 297 7.82 -15.05 9.33
CA LYS A 297 8.49 -14.69 10.59
C LYS A 297 9.79 -13.97 10.30
N LEU A 298 10.04 -12.90 11.05
CA LEU A 298 11.35 -12.29 11.23
C LEU A 298 11.74 -12.48 12.69
N ALA A 299 12.86 -13.13 12.94
CA ALA A 299 13.33 -13.44 14.28
C ALA A 299 14.74 -12.91 14.51
N ARG A 300 15.09 -12.73 15.79
CA ARG A 300 16.45 -12.32 16.22
C ARG A 300 16.87 -10.95 15.66
N LEU A 301 15.91 -10.04 15.49
CA LEU A 301 16.21 -8.66 15.09
C LEU A 301 16.77 -7.91 16.31
N ASP A 302 17.99 -7.40 16.26
CA ASP A 302 18.54 -6.63 17.38
C ASP A 302 17.65 -5.41 17.69
N GLY A 303 17.12 -5.34 18.91
CA GLY A 303 16.12 -4.34 19.27
C GLY A 303 16.64 -2.90 19.27
N GLN A 304 17.93 -2.70 19.59
CA GLN A 304 18.54 -1.37 19.52
C GLN A 304 18.77 -0.94 18.07
N ALA A 305 19.21 -1.88 17.22
CA ALA A 305 19.38 -1.62 15.79
C ALA A 305 18.05 -1.31 15.09
N VAL A 306 16.98 -2.07 15.39
CA VAL A 306 15.63 -1.79 14.86
C VAL A 306 15.15 -0.40 15.28
N LYS A 307 15.37 -0.02 16.54
CA LYS A 307 15.02 1.32 17.02
C LYS A 307 15.80 2.41 16.25
N GLN A 308 17.11 2.26 16.10
CA GLN A 308 17.96 3.21 15.37
C GLN A 308 17.53 3.33 13.91
N LEU A 309 17.21 2.21 13.26
CA LEU A 309 16.73 2.20 11.87
C LEU A 309 15.38 2.91 11.75
N SER A 310 14.46 2.68 12.68
CA SER A 310 13.16 3.37 12.72
C SER A 310 13.33 4.88 12.91
N ASP A 311 14.19 5.30 13.84
CA ASP A 311 14.50 6.71 14.08
C ASP A 311 15.11 7.37 12.82
N THR A 312 16.04 6.66 12.15
CA THR A 312 16.71 7.10 10.92
C THR A 312 15.72 7.22 9.75
N TYR A 313 14.88 6.20 9.52
CA TYR A 313 13.85 6.22 8.49
C TYR A 313 12.88 7.40 8.69
N ASN A 314 12.40 7.60 9.92
CA ASN A 314 11.51 8.70 10.24
C ASN A 314 12.18 10.07 10.01
N GLN A 315 13.48 10.18 10.27
CA GLN A 315 14.24 11.39 9.99
C GLN A 315 14.40 11.63 8.49
N LEU A 316 14.77 10.61 7.73
CA LEU A 316 14.93 10.69 6.28
C LEU A 316 13.61 11.06 5.60
N MET A 317 12.50 10.41 5.97
CA MET A 317 11.18 10.72 5.43
C MET A 317 10.76 12.16 5.72
N ARG A 318 11.05 12.69 6.92
CA ARG A 318 10.80 14.11 7.21
C ARG A 318 11.64 15.04 6.34
N GLN A 319 12.91 14.70 6.09
CA GLN A 319 13.76 15.51 5.20
C GLN A 319 13.26 15.50 3.76
N TYR A 320 12.88 14.32 3.25
CA TYR A 320 12.26 14.17 1.94
C TYR A 320 11.01 15.04 1.81
N MET A 321 10.13 15.00 2.81
CA MET A 321 8.91 15.82 2.81
C MET A 321 9.17 17.32 2.90
N LEU A 322 10.24 17.76 3.55
CA LEU A 322 10.64 19.18 3.57
C LEU A 322 11.28 19.66 2.25
N GLY A 323 11.27 18.82 1.20
CA GLY A 323 11.87 19.12 -0.10
C GLY A 323 13.39 19.23 -0.03
N ALA A 324 14.02 18.57 0.96
CA ALA A 324 15.46 18.67 1.21
C ALA A 324 16.29 17.59 0.48
N SER A 325 15.67 16.76 -0.38
CA SER A 325 16.37 15.71 -1.12
C SER A 325 15.78 15.53 -2.53
N ASP A 326 16.29 16.29 -3.50
CA ASP A 326 16.14 16.02 -4.95
C ASP A 326 17.25 15.10 -5.49
N GLU A 327 18.26 14.82 -4.66
CA GLU A 327 19.35 13.88 -4.93
C GLU A 327 19.09 12.62 -4.10
N GLY A 328 19.48 11.44 -4.59
CA GLY A 328 19.36 10.18 -3.87
C GLY A 328 20.05 10.18 -2.50
N LEU A 329 20.12 9.02 -1.85
CA LEU A 329 20.83 8.90 -0.58
C LEU A 329 22.27 9.41 -0.74
N LYS A 330 22.66 10.41 0.07
CA LYS A 330 24.06 10.88 0.13
C LYS A 330 24.94 9.76 0.69
N ASP A 331 26.23 9.74 0.33
CA ASP A 331 27.20 8.76 0.84
C ASP A 331 27.15 8.62 2.37
N GLU A 332 27.03 9.74 3.09
CA GLU A 332 26.91 9.78 4.55
C GLU A 332 25.62 9.12 5.07
N GLN A 333 24.51 9.23 4.33
CA GLN A 333 23.24 8.58 4.68
C GLN A 333 23.29 7.09 4.35
N PHE A 334 23.97 6.72 3.26
CA PHE A 334 24.24 5.35 2.89
C PHE A 334 25.12 4.65 3.94
N ASP A 335 26.19 5.30 4.41
CA ASP A 335 27.06 4.80 5.49
C ASP A 335 26.28 4.53 6.79
N VAL A 336 25.35 5.43 7.15
CA VAL A 336 24.50 5.25 8.33
C VAL A 336 23.55 4.05 8.15
N LEU A 337 22.99 3.86 6.96
CA LEU A 337 22.16 2.70 6.65
C LEU A 337 22.99 1.41 6.70
N LEU A 338 24.21 1.42 6.16
CA LEU A 338 25.12 0.28 6.16
C LEU A 338 25.58 -0.11 7.58
N ASP A 339 25.91 0.87 8.42
CA ASP A 339 26.24 0.63 9.84
C ASP A 339 25.06 0.01 10.60
N ASN A 340 23.85 0.52 10.36
CA ASN A 340 22.64 -0.03 10.97
C ASN A 340 22.31 -1.44 10.45
N ALA A 341 22.52 -1.71 9.16
CA ALA A 341 22.40 -3.05 8.58
C ALA A 341 23.42 -4.01 9.21
N GLY A 342 24.67 -3.59 9.39
CA GLY A 342 25.70 -4.39 10.07
C GLY A 342 25.32 -4.74 11.52
N LYS A 343 24.72 -3.81 12.27
CA LYS A 343 24.20 -4.09 13.62
C LYS A 343 23.04 -5.09 13.62
N LEU A 344 22.13 -4.99 12.65
CA LEU A 344 21.06 -5.97 12.50
C LEU A 344 21.64 -7.36 12.20
N LEU A 345 22.59 -7.46 11.27
CA LEU A 345 23.26 -8.70 10.89
C LEU A 345 24.08 -9.32 12.04
N ALA A 346 24.62 -8.50 12.95
CA ALA A 346 25.32 -8.98 14.15
C ALA A 346 24.38 -9.78 15.09
N GLY A 347 23.07 -9.54 15.04
CA GLY A 347 22.04 -10.33 15.74
C GLY A 347 21.80 -11.72 15.13
N ASN A 348 22.39 -12.01 13.97
CA ASN A 348 22.10 -13.17 13.13
C ASN A 348 20.59 -13.30 12.86
N PRO A 349 19.96 -12.35 12.15
CA PRO A 349 18.53 -12.36 11.95
C PRO A 349 18.11 -13.56 11.09
N SER A 350 16.87 -13.99 11.28
CA SER A 350 16.28 -15.10 10.53
C SER A 350 14.97 -14.64 9.90
N PHE A 351 14.80 -14.92 8.62
CA PHE A 351 13.53 -14.79 7.91
C PHE A 351 13.02 -16.19 7.57
N SER A 352 11.74 -16.45 7.78
CA SER A 352 11.15 -17.72 7.39
C SER A 352 9.71 -17.58 6.92
N ILE A 353 9.33 -18.45 5.97
CA ILE A 353 7.96 -18.71 5.56
C ILE A 353 7.69 -20.18 5.92
N ASP A 354 6.95 -20.45 6.99
CA ASP A 354 6.63 -21.83 7.40
C ASP A 354 5.29 -21.92 8.16
N PRO A 355 4.23 -22.46 7.53
CA PRO A 355 4.15 -22.84 6.11
C PRO A 355 3.58 -21.73 5.22
N LEU A 356 3.92 -21.73 3.93
CA LEU A 356 3.01 -21.29 2.87
C LEU A 356 2.34 -22.54 2.31
N SER A 357 1.04 -22.71 2.45
CA SER A 357 0.34 -23.86 1.90
C SER A 357 -0.97 -23.50 1.23
N TRP A 358 -1.31 -24.31 0.24
CA TRP A 358 -2.57 -24.26 -0.51
C TRP A 358 -3.17 -25.65 -0.54
N LYS A 359 -4.44 -25.76 -0.17
CA LYS A 359 -5.11 -27.05 0.04
C LYS A 359 -6.46 -27.10 -0.65
N THR A 360 -6.72 -28.19 -1.35
CA THR A 360 -8.03 -28.57 -1.88
C THR A 360 -8.53 -29.84 -1.22
N ALA A 361 -9.70 -30.33 -1.64
CA ALA A 361 -10.19 -31.65 -1.21
C ALA A 361 -9.31 -32.82 -1.70
N LYS A 362 -8.43 -32.58 -2.69
CA LYS A 362 -7.62 -33.62 -3.34
C LYS A 362 -6.15 -33.62 -2.91
N GLY A 363 -5.69 -32.62 -2.17
CA GLY A 363 -4.31 -32.57 -1.67
C GLY A 363 -3.91 -31.21 -1.17
N GLU A 364 -2.66 -31.10 -0.70
CA GLU A 364 -2.06 -29.87 -0.21
C GLU A 364 -0.68 -29.69 -0.83
N SER A 365 -0.43 -28.52 -1.40
CA SER A 365 0.90 -28.09 -1.79
C SER A 365 1.46 -27.14 -0.75
N LYS A 366 2.75 -27.24 -0.46
CA LYS A 366 3.40 -26.57 0.66
C LYS A 366 4.79 -26.09 0.29
N LEU A 367 5.09 -24.84 0.60
CA LEU A 367 6.43 -24.26 0.61
C LEU A 367 6.84 -23.97 2.06
N THR A 368 8.06 -24.35 2.41
CA THR A 368 8.76 -23.85 3.58
C THR A 368 10.06 -23.21 3.13
N PHE A 369 10.39 -22.05 3.68
CA PHE A 369 11.61 -21.32 3.38
C PHE A 369 12.18 -20.73 4.66
N THR A 370 13.50 -20.83 4.84
CA THR A 370 14.24 -20.17 5.92
C THR A 370 15.53 -19.59 5.35
N LEU A 371 15.80 -18.34 5.70
CA LEU A 371 17.02 -17.61 5.41
C LEU A 371 17.60 -17.15 6.75
N ASP A 372 18.76 -17.69 7.12
CA ASP A 372 19.54 -17.18 8.24
C ASP A 372 20.67 -16.30 7.72
N LEU A 373 20.79 -15.12 8.31
CA LEU A 373 21.81 -14.15 7.96
C LEU A 373 22.87 -14.04 9.05
N ALA A 374 24.06 -13.59 8.67
CA ALA A 374 25.15 -13.25 9.57
C ALA A 374 25.86 -11.98 9.09
N ASN A 375 26.60 -11.34 9.99
CA ASN A 375 27.42 -10.19 9.62
C ASN A 375 28.67 -10.64 8.84
N PRO A 376 28.87 -10.21 7.58
CA PRO A 376 30.07 -10.56 6.82
C PRO A 376 31.31 -9.92 7.44
N ALA A 377 32.45 -10.62 7.33
CA ALA A 377 33.73 -10.07 7.77
C ALA A 377 34.18 -8.95 6.82
N ASN A 378 34.81 -7.90 7.36
CA ASN A 378 35.35 -6.79 6.57
C ASN A 378 34.33 -6.14 5.61
N ALA A 379 33.05 -6.04 6.01
CA ALA A 379 31.98 -5.50 5.17
C ALA A 379 32.27 -4.13 4.54
N LYS A 380 33.19 -3.33 5.11
CA LYS A 380 33.60 -2.03 4.57
C LYS A 380 34.50 -2.12 3.34
N ASP A 381 35.15 -3.26 3.15
CA ASP A 381 36.07 -3.53 2.04
C ASP A 381 35.37 -4.29 0.89
N LEU A 382 34.08 -4.58 1.05
CA LEU A 382 33.26 -5.38 0.13
C LEU A 382 32.30 -4.47 -0.66
N THR A 383 31.97 -4.87 -1.88
CA THR A 383 30.88 -4.25 -2.64
C THR A 383 29.52 -4.58 -1.99
N PRO A 384 28.46 -3.79 -2.23
CA PRO A 384 27.11 -4.11 -1.72
C PRO A 384 26.62 -5.51 -2.13
N GLN A 385 26.99 -5.97 -3.32
CA GLN A 385 26.66 -7.30 -3.82
C GLN A 385 27.41 -8.39 -3.04
N GLU A 386 28.71 -8.20 -2.80
CA GLU A 386 29.51 -9.13 -1.99
C GLU A 386 29.01 -9.20 -0.55
N ILE A 387 28.59 -8.07 0.04
CA ILE A 387 27.97 -8.03 1.37
C ILE A 387 26.68 -8.86 1.38
N ALA A 388 25.81 -8.69 0.37
CA ALA A 388 24.54 -9.41 0.30
C ALA A 388 24.76 -10.92 0.20
N VAL A 389 25.69 -11.38 -0.63
CA VAL A 389 26.02 -12.80 -0.79
C VAL A 389 26.68 -13.35 0.47
N GLN A 390 27.67 -12.66 1.04
CA GLN A 390 28.39 -13.13 2.23
C GLN A 390 27.55 -13.04 3.52
N ALA A 391 26.49 -12.22 3.55
CA ALA A 391 25.56 -12.18 4.66
C ALA A 391 24.68 -13.43 4.74
N ILE A 392 24.51 -14.18 3.65
CA ILE A 392 23.73 -15.42 3.63
C ILE A 392 24.51 -16.51 4.36
N LYS A 393 24.07 -16.85 5.58
CA LYS A 393 24.66 -17.94 6.36
C LYS A 393 24.06 -19.29 5.99
N LYS A 394 22.74 -19.35 5.88
CA LYS A 394 22.01 -20.57 5.57
C LYS A 394 20.73 -20.28 4.78
N ILE A 395 20.45 -21.10 3.78
CA ILE A 395 19.12 -21.21 3.17
C ILE A 395 18.61 -22.64 3.37
N ASP A 396 17.34 -22.78 3.69
CA ASP A 396 16.64 -24.06 3.80
C ASP A 396 15.25 -23.91 3.16
N ALA A 397 15.04 -24.57 2.03
CA ALA A 397 13.81 -24.47 1.26
C ALA A 397 13.30 -25.86 0.89
N SER A 398 12.00 -26.08 1.06
CA SER A 398 11.31 -27.29 0.64
C SER A 398 9.99 -26.93 0.00
N LEU A 399 9.78 -27.42 -1.22
CA LEU A 399 8.55 -27.29 -1.98
C LEU A 399 7.95 -28.67 -2.21
N VAL A 400 6.68 -28.84 -1.87
CA VAL A 400 5.88 -30.02 -2.17
C VAL A 400 4.71 -29.58 -3.03
N ILE A 401 4.63 -30.08 -4.25
CA ILE A 401 3.49 -29.87 -5.15
C ILE A 401 2.69 -31.16 -5.20
N SER A 402 1.43 -31.11 -4.76
CA SER A 402 0.51 -32.25 -4.83
C SER A 402 -0.07 -32.37 -6.23
N LYS A 403 0.25 -33.47 -6.93
CA LYS A 403 -0.25 -33.71 -8.29
C LYS A 403 -1.77 -33.89 -8.33
N PRO A 404 -2.41 -34.66 -7.41
CA PRO A 404 -3.87 -34.77 -7.40
C PRO A 404 -4.57 -33.42 -7.20
N MET A 405 -3.97 -32.52 -6.41
CA MET A 405 -4.47 -31.16 -6.23
C MET A 405 -4.41 -30.35 -7.55
N VAL A 406 -3.25 -30.33 -8.21
CA VAL A 406 -3.08 -29.62 -9.49
C VAL A 406 -4.00 -30.20 -10.56
N GLN A 407 -4.11 -31.53 -10.64
CA GLN A 407 -4.97 -32.22 -11.59
C GLN A 407 -6.43 -31.81 -11.43
N ASP A 408 -6.94 -31.85 -10.20
CA ASP A 408 -8.33 -31.51 -9.91
C ASP A 408 -8.64 -30.06 -10.32
N LEU A 409 -7.75 -29.12 -10.01
CA LEU A 409 -7.90 -27.72 -10.42
C LEU A 409 -7.91 -27.56 -11.95
N MET A 410 -6.99 -28.23 -12.66
CA MET A 410 -6.94 -28.20 -14.12
C MET A 410 -8.21 -28.78 -14.75
N VAL A 411 -8.70 -29.92 -14.24
CA VAL A 411 -9.92 -30.56 -14.72
C VAL A 411 -11.14 -29.66 -14.50
N GLN A 412 -11.30 -29.13 -13.29
CA GLN A 412 -12.43 -28.25 -12.96
C GLN A 412 -12.43 -27.00 -13.85
N TYR A 413 -11.27 -26.39 -14.04
CA TYR A 413 -11.11 -25.23 -14.90
C TYR A 413 -11.45 -25.54 -16.37
N ALA A 414 -10.89 -26.61 -16.94
CA ALA A 414 -11.15 -27.03 -18.32
C ALA A 414 -12.62 -27.39 -18.56
N MET A 415 -13.27 -28.09 -17.61
CA MET A 415 -14.69 -28.40 -17.72
C MET A 415 -15.58 -27.16 -17.66
N LYS A 416 -15.27 -26.22 -16.76
CA LYS A 416 -16.13 -25.06 -16.50
C LYS A 416 -15.93 -23.91 -17.47
N LYS A 417 -14.69 -23.67 -17.89
CA LYS A 417 -14.35 -22.55 -18.77
C LYS A 417 -14.28 -22.94 -20.24
N GLU A 418 -13.74 -24.12 -20.54
CA GLU A 418 -13.53 -24.57 -21.93
C GLU A 418 -14.59 -25.58 -22.40
N GLY A 419 -15.45 -26.06 -21.50
CA GLY A 419 -16.57 -26.96 -21.84
C GLY A 419 -16.14 -28.37 -22.23
N LEU A 420 -14.92 -28.81 -21.86
CA LEU A 420 -14.44 -30.16 -22.13
C LEU A 420 -15.22 -31.22 -21.33
N THR A 421 -15.26 -32.44 -21.87
CA THR A 421 -15.75 -33.59 -21.10
C THR A 421 -14.76 -33.94 -19.99
N ALA A 422 -15.28 -34.53 -18.90
CA ALA A 422 -14.44 -34.93 -17.77
C ALA A 422 -13.31 -35.88 -18.19
N GLU A 423 -13.58 -36.80 -19.12
CA GLU A 423 -12.58 -37.76 -19.60
C GLU A 423 -11.44 -37.07 -20.35
N LYS A 424 -11.75 -36.10 -21.23
CA LYS A 424 -10.72 -35.40 -21.98
C LYS A 424 -9.93 -34.44 -21.10
N ALA A 425 -10.62 -33.67 -20.25
CA ALA A 425 -9.97 -32.78 -19.29
C ALA A 425 -9.01 -33.55 -18.35
N ALA A 426 -9.41 -34.74 -17.89
CA ALA A 426 -8.56 -35.59 -17.07
C ALA A 426 -7.32 -36.09 -17.82
N ALA A 427 -7.46 -36.52 -19.08
CA ALA A 427 -6.35 -36.97 -19.91
C ALA A 427 -5.33 -35.84 -20.19
N ASP A 428 -5.82 -34.65 -20.51
CA ASP A 428 -4.99 -33.47 -20.79
C ASP A 428 -4.26 -32.98 -19.53
N ALA A 429 -4.93 -32.98 -18.37
CA ALA A 429 -4.32 -32.66 -17.08
C ALA A 429 -3.25 -33.69 -16.68
N ASP A 430 -3.53 -34.98 -16.89
CA ASP A 430 -2.59 -36.07 -16.65
C ASP A 430 -1.31 -35.93 -17.49
N GLU A 431 -1.44 -35.56 -18.77
CA GLU A 431 -0.30 -35.30 -19.64
C GLU A 431 0.51 -34.10 -19.17
N SER A 432 -0.16 -32.99 -18.87
CA SER A 432 0.47 -31.75 -18.40
C SER A 432 1.26 -31.97 -17.10
N ILE A 433 0.71 -32.76 -16.17
CA ILE A 433 1.38 -33.11 -14.91
C ILE A 433 2.60 -34.02 -15.16
N ARG A 434 2.50 -34.99 -16.08
CA ARG A 434 3.66 -35.81 -16.46
C ARG A 434 4.77 -34.97 -17.06
N GLN A 435 4.43 -34.02 -17.94
CA GLN A 435 5.40 -33.08 -18.52
C GLN A 435 6.03 -32.19 -17.45
N MET A 436 5.22 -31.62 -16.55
CA MET A 436 5.70 -30.81 -15.43
C MET A 436 6.66 -31.60 -14.52
N ALA A 437 6.29 -32.82 -14.14
CA ALA A 437 7.15 -33.69 -13.34
C ALA A 437 8.45 -34.04 -14.07
N GLY A 438 8.37 -34.37 -15.36
CA GLY A 438 9.54 -34.68 -16.18
C GLY A 438 10.49 -33.49 -16.34
N MET A 439 9.97 -32.28 -16.56
CA MET A 439 10.78 -31.05 -16.60
C MET A 439 11.42 -30.74 -15.24
N ALA A 440 10.66 -30.91 -14.15
CA ALA A 440 11.18 -30.70 -12.80
C ALA A 440 12.36 -31.63 -12.49
N GLU A 441 12.27 -32.91 -12.90
CA GLU A 441 13.36 -33.87 -12.77
C GLU A 441 14.54 -33.55 -13.69
N MET A 442 14.26 -33.18 -14.96
CA MET A 442 15.28 -32.84 -15.94
C MET A 442 16.14 -31.65 -15.50
N MET A 443 15.51 -30.61 -14.95
CA MET A 443 16.21 -29.43 -14.42
C MET A 443 16.75 -29.64 -13.00
N ASN A 444 16.56 -30.82 -12.41
CA ASN A 444 16.89 -31.14 -11.02
C ASN A 444 16.25 -30.16 -10.00
N VAL A 445 15.14 -29.50 -10.34
CA VAL A 445 14.42 -28.58 -9.42
C VAL A 445 13.36 -29.31 -8.58
N GLY A 446 12.95 -30.52 -8.99
CA GLY A 446 12.09 -31.39 -8.20
C GLY A 446 12.26 -32.86 -8.55
N LYS A 447 11.96 -33.74 -7.59
CA LYS A 447 11.91 -35.19 -7.78
C LYS A 447 10.46 -35.68 -7.76
N ASN A 448 10.17 -36.63 -8.63
CA ASN A 448 8.89 -37.32 -8.62
C ASN A 448 8.83 -38.28 -7.42
N ASP A 449 7.97 -37.98 -6.45
CA ASP A 449 7.79 -38.77 -5.23
C ASP A 449 6.31 -39.17 -5.07
N GLY A 450 5.93 -40.27 -5.73
CA GLY A 450 4.55 -40.77 -5.73
C GLY A 450 3.56 -39.71 -6.23
N ASP A 451 2.63 -39.31 -5.35
CA ASP A 451 1.61 -38.30 -5.64
C ASP A 451 2.15 -36.85 -5.64
N ASN A 452 3.43 -36.66 -5.33
CA ASN A 452 4.03 -35.34 -5.19
C ASN A 452 5.20 -35.10 -6.15
N ILE A 453 5.48 -33.83 -6.40
CA ILE A 453 6.77 -33.35 -6.90
C ILE A 453 7.43 -32.62 -5.73
N VAL A 454 8.62 -33.07 -5.34
CA VAL A 454 9.31 -32.56 -4.14
C VAL A 454 10.63 -31.90 -4.56
N GLY A 455 10.75 -30.60 -4.32
CA GLY A 455 11.98 -29.84 -4.46
C GLY A 455 12.58 -29.52 -3.10
N LYS A 456 13.88 -29.73 -2.94
CA LYS A 456 14.64 -29.34 -1.75
C LYS A 456 15.88 -28.58 -2.15
N PHE A 457 16.10 -27.46 -1.49
CA PHE A 457 17.30 -26.66 -1.64
C PHE A 457 17.85 -26.29 -0.27
N THR A 458 19.14 -26.51 -0.06
CA THR A 458 19.84 -26.01 1.13
C THR A 458 21.12 -25.30 0.71
N PHE A 459 21.47 -24.22 1.39
CA PHE A 459 22.75 -23.55 1.26
C PHE A 459 23.38 -23.43 2.63
N ALA A 460 24.65 -23.82 2.76
CA ALA A 460 25.47 -23.58 3.94
C ALA A 460 26.95 -23.69 3.58
N ASP A 461 27.81 -22.97 4.31
CA ASP A 461 29.27 -23.08 4.20
C ASP A 461 29.79 -22.91 2.75
N GLY A 462 29.18 -21.99 1.99
CA GLY A 462 29.56 -21.69 0.61
C GLY A 462 29.12 -22.72 -0.43
N MET A 463 28.27 -23.69 -0.05
CA MET A 463 27.79 -24.73 -0.95
C MET A 463 26.26 -24.81 -0.91
N GLY A 464 25.64 -24.68 -2.08
CA GLY A 464 24.27 -25.06 -2.34
C GLY A 464 24.16 -26.57 -2.56
N ASP A 465 23.01 -27.13 -2.21
CA ASP A 465 22.58 -28.49 -2.52
C ASP A 465 21.14 -28.40 -3.03
N LEU A 466 20.97 -28.63 -4.34
CA LEU A 466 19.67 -28.71 -4.99
C LEU A 466 19.35 -30.19 -5.25
N ASN A 467 18.40 -30.73 -4.50
CA ASN A 467 17.93 -32.12 -4.63
C ASN A 467 19.05 -33.18 -4.58
N GLY A 468 20.14 -32.94 -3.85
CA GLY A 468 21.31 -33.81 -3.71
C GLY A 468 22.49 -33.44 -4.63
N GLN A 469 22.32 -32.47 -5.54
CA GLN A 469 23.39 -31.96 -6.39
C GLN A 469 24.03 -30.74 -5.75
N LYS A 470 25.35 -30.80 -5.51
CA LYS A 470 26.11 -29.70 -4.93
C LYS A 470 26.40 -28.63 -5.98
N ILE A 471 26.22 -27.37 -5.61
CA ILE A 471 26.44 -26.18 -6.44
C ILE A 471 27.29 -25.20 -5.62
N PRO A 472 28.50 -24.81 -6.07
CA PRO A 472 29.30 -23.78 -5.40
C PRO A 472 28.57 -22.44 -5.31
N ALA A 473 28.85 -21.66 -4.26
CA ALA A 473 28.25 -20.34 -4.07
C ALA A 473 28.45 -19.42 -5.28
N GLU A 474 29.66 -19.38 -5.86
CA GLU A 474 29.93 -18.48 -6.99
C GLU A 474 29.00 -18.79 -8.17
N GLU A 475 28.85 -20.07 -8.54
CA GLU A 475 27.99 -20.52 -9.63
C GLU A 475 26.50 -20.26 -9.34
N LEU A 476 26.08 -20.51 -8.09
CA LEU A 476 24.70 -20.32 -7.65
C LEU A 476 24.27 -18.85 -7.76
N PHE A 477 25.10 -17.93 -7.26
CA PHE A 477 24.75 -16.53 -7.17
C PHE A 477 25.08 -15.75 -8.46
N SER A 478 26.10 -16.15 -9.24
CA SER A 478 26.34 -15.56 -10.56
C SER A 478 25.17 -15.83 -11.52
N GLY A 479 24.59 -17.04 -11.49
CA GLY A 479 23.41 -17.37 -12.28
C GLY A 479 22.16 -16.59 -11.86
N LEU A 480 22.00 -16.30 -10.57
CA LEU A 480 20.86 -15.54 -10.04
C LEU A 480 20.97 -14.05 -10.37
N LEU A 481 22.17 -13.46 -10.22
CA LEU A 481 22.43 -12.05 -10.50
C LEU A 481 22.29 -11.74 -12.00
N GLY A 482 22.83 -12.59 -12.86
CA GLY A 482 22.63 -12.52 -14.31
C GLY A 482 21.17 -12.67 -14.73
N ALA A 483 20.39 -13.55 -14.08
CA ALA A 483 18.97 -13.72 -14.35
C ALA A 483 18.10 -12.54 -13.87
N THR A 484 18.57 -11.77 -12.88
CA THR A 484 17.91 -10.54 -12.40
C THR A 484 18.37 -9.28 -13.13
N GLY A 485 19.28 -9.39 -14.11
CA GLY A 485 19.83 -8.24 -14.85
C GLY A 485 20.74 -7.33 -14.03
N MET A 486 21.19 -7.75 -12.84
CA MET A 486 22.01 -6.93 -11.93
C MET A 486 23.50 -6.90 -12.29
N ASP A 487 23.98 -7.78 -13.18
CA ASP A 487 25.35 -7.74 -13.72
C ASP A 487 25.56 -6.58 -14.71
N ALA A 488 24.50 -5.94 -15.20
CA ALA A 488 24.58 -4.90 -16.24
C ALA A 488 24.87 -3.48 -15.69
N MET A 489 25.20 -3.33 -14.40
CA MET A 489 25.37 -2.01 -13.77
C MET A 489 26.83 -1.61 -13.48
N ASP A 490 27.83 -2.46 -13.76
CA ASP A 490 29.23 -2.19 -13.36
C ASP A 490 30.24 -2.01 -14.51
N ASP A 491 29.86 -2.10 -15.79
CA ASP A 491 30.79 -1.87 -16.91
C ASP A 491 30.38 -0.64 -17.76
N ASP A 492 30.81 0.54 -17.33
CA ASP A 492 31.13 1.63 -18.25
C ASP A 492 32.51 1.31 -18.88
N ASP A 493 32.51 1.13 -20.20
CA ASP A 493 33.62 0.91 -21.14
C ASP A 493 33.87 -0.53 -21.65
N GLU A 494 33.83 -0.64 -22.99
CA GLU A 494 34.26 -1.74 -23.88
C GLU A 494 33.29 -2.90 -24.19
N LEU A 495 32.18 -2.58 -24.87
CA LEU A 495 31.54 -3.54 -25.79
C LEU A 495 32.30 -3.58 -27.13
N SER A 496 33.39 -4.35 -27.18
CA SER A 496 33.86 -4.92 -28.44
C SER A 496 34.29 -6.39 -28.27
N GLY A 497 33.35 -7.27 -28.59
CA GLY A 497 33.65 -8.56 -29.18
C GLY A 497 33.61 -9.76 -28.24
N ILE A 498 32.46 -10.44 -28.21
CA ILE A 498 32.43 -11.91 -28.16
C ILE A 498 31.30 -12.37 -29.09
N GLY A 499 31.66 -13.21 -30.06
CA GLY A 499 30.81 -13.61 -31.18
C GLY A 499 29.57 -14.39 -30.77
N MET A 500 28.42 -13.93 -31.25
CA MET A 500 27.18 -14.70 -31.25
C MET A 500 27.12 -15.56 -32.51
N ASP A 501 26.83 -16.84 -32.29
CA ASP A 501 26.36 -17.79 -33.29
C ASP A 501 25.00 -17.30 -33.83
N PRO A 502 24.85 -17.01 -35.14
CA PRO A 502 23.68 -16.31 -35.67
C PRO A 502 22.39 -17.15 -35.76
N ASP A 503 22.39 -18.41 -35.31
CA ASP A 503 21.24 -19.33 -35.47
C ASP A 503 20.58 -19.79 -34.14
N ALA A 504 20.88 -19.16 -33.01
CA ALA A 504 20.19 -19.45 -31.74
C ALA A 504 19.08 -18.41 -31.45
N GLU A 505 17.83 -18.74 -31.76
CA GLU A 505 16.66 -17.97 -31.29
C GLU A 505 16.59 -17.98 -29.75
N PRO A 506 16.54 -16.83 -29.07
CA PRO A 506 16.27 -16.79 -27.64
C PRO A 506 14.82 -17.21 -27.39
N ALA A 507 14.64 -18.17 -26.48
CA ALA A 507 13.32 -18.61 -26.04
C ALA A 507 12.52 -17.42 -25.49
N ALA A 508 11.39 -17.12 -26.13
CA ALA A 508 10.48 -16.06 -25.70
C ALA A 508 9.97 -16.33 -24.28
N ALA A 509 10.26 -15.40 -23.37
CA ALA A 509 9.61 -15.35 -22.06
C ALA A 509 8.09 -15.21 -22.27
N ALA A 510 7.30 -16.00 -21.54
CA ALA A 510 5.85 -15.93 -21.61
C ALA A 510 5.37 -14.51 -21.21
N PRO A 511 4.41 -13.91 -21.93
CA PRO A 511 3.95 -12.56 -21.64
C PRO A 511 3.30 -12.50 -20.25
N VAL A 512 3.78 -11.57 -19.42
CA VAL A 512 3.15 -11.21 -18.15
C VAL A 512 1.81 -10.52 -18.47
N ALA A 513 0.70 -11.09 -17.99
CA ALA A 513 -0.63 -10.53 -18.27
C ALA A 513 -0.72 -9.06 -17.82
N GLY A 514 -1.12 -8.18 -18.74
CA GLY A 514 -1.30 -6.73 -18.47
C GLY A 514 -0.09 -5.85 -18.80
N VAL A 515 1.02 -6.43 -19.26
CA VAL A 515 2.23 -5.70 -19.66
C VAL A 515 2.37 -5.74 -21.19
N MET A 516 2.42 -4.57 -21.83
CA MET A 516 2.69 -4.41 -23.25
C MET A 516 4.19 -4.56 -23.51
N GLN A 517 4.57 -5.51 -24.36
CA GLN A 517 5.95 -5.76 -24.76
C GLN A 517 6.33 -5.02 -26.05
N ASP A 518 5.34 -4.39 -26.69
CA ASP A 518 5.43 -3.57 -27.89
C ASP A 518 4.16 -2.71 -27.98
N PHE A 519 4.23 -1.61 -28.73
CA PHE A 519 3.09 -0.74 -29.03
C PHE A 519 2.26 -1.32 -30.17
N ASN A 520 1.21 -2.05 -29.82
CA ASN A 520 0.23 -2.49 -30.79
C ASN A 520 -0.65 -1.32 -31.27
N LEU A 521 -0.76 -1.15 -32.59
CA LEU A 521 -1.49 -0.06 -33.22
C LEU A 521 -2.98 -0.01 -32.82
N GLU A 522 -3.64 -1.17 -32.73
CA GLU A 522 -5.07 -1.25 -32.40
C GLU A 522 -5.33 -0.96 -30.93
N ASP A 523 -4.46 -1.46 -30.04
CA ASP A 523 -4.55 -1.19 -28.61
C ASP A 523 -4.39 0.30 -28.32
N VAL A 524 -3.37 0.95 -28.88
CA VAL A 524 -3.14 2.40 -28.69
C VAL A 524 -4.26 3.22 -29.31
N ALA A 525 -4.77 2.82 -30.48
CA ALA A 525 -5.91 3.49 -31.09
C ALA A 525 -7.19 3.37 -30.24
N SER A 526 -7.43 2.20 -29.64
CA SER A 526 -8.56 1.98 -28.71
C SER A 526 -8.41 2.84 -27.46
N MET A 527 -7.21 2.93 -26.88
CA MET A 527 -6.96 3.78 -25.71
C MET A 527 -7.23 5.26 -26.01
N LEU A 528 -6.84 5.73 -27.21
CA LEU A 528 -7.10 7.10 -27.63
C LEU A 528 -8.60 7.36 -27.85
N ASP A 529 -9.34 6.39 -28.38
CA ASP A 529 -10.81 6.51 -28.54
C ASP A 529 -11.51 6.55 -27.17
N ASP A 530 -11.08 5.71 -26.22
CA ASP A 530 -11.56 5.73 -24.83
C ASP A 530 -11.26 7.07 -24.14
N MET A 531 -10.15 7.72 -24.52
CA MET A 531 -9.77 9.07 -24.07
C MET A 531 -10.54 10.20 -24.80
N GLY A 532 -11.42 9.86 -25.75
CA GLY A 532 -12.24 10.81 -26.50
C GLY A 532 -11.55 11.43 -27.73
N TYR A 533 -10.44 10.88 -28.19
CA TYR A 533 -9.75 11.33 -29.40
C TYR A 533 -10.19 10.56 -30.63
N THR A 534 -10.63 11.30 -31.65
CA THR A 534 -10.83 10.71 -32.98
C THR A 534 -9.48 10.53 -33.67
N VAL A 535 -9.19 9.30 -34.07
CA VAL A 535 -7.92 8.91 -34.67
C VAL A 535 -8.09 8.56 -36.15
N THR A 536 -7.22 9.09 -37.00
CA THR A 536 -7.08 8.70 -38.41
C THR A 536 -5.75 7.96 -38.60
N ARG A 537 -5.78 6.80 -39.25
CA ARG A 537 -4.58 6.01 -39.53
C ARG A 537 -3.93 6.47 -40.85
N SER A 538 -2.61 6.56 -40.87
CA SER A 538 -1.81 6.82 -42.07
C SER A 538 -0.49 6.05 -42.03
N ASP A 539 0.08 5.76 -43.19
CA ASP A 539 1.38 5.10 -43.29
C ASP A 539 2.51 6.13 -43.12
N GLY A 540 3.43 5.89 -42.17
CA GLY A 540 4.63 6.69 -41.94
C GLY A 540 5.87 6.07 -42.59
N THR A 541 7.01 6.73 -42.40
CA THR A 541 8.29 6.26 -42.98
C THR A 541 8.90 5.12 -42.16
N ASP A 542 8.78 5.18 -40.83
CA ASP A 542 9.40 4.23 -39.89
C ASP A 542 8.36 3.31 -39.20
N GLY A 543 7.11 3.37 -39.66
CA GLY A 543 5.98 2.61 -39.12
C GLY A 543 4.63 3.35 -39.28
N PRO A 544 3.53 2.78 -38.78
CA PRO A 544 2.22 3.40 -38.85
C PRO A 544 2.14 4.69 -38.02
N VAL A 545 1.26 5.60 -38.43
CA VAL A 545 1.03 6.88 -37.77
C VAL A 545 -0.44 7.04 -37.46
N LEU A 546 -0.73 7.45 -36.22
CA LEU A 546 -2.04 7.84 -35.76
C LEU A 546 -2.12 9.36 -35.72
N VAL A 547 -2.97 9.95 -36.57
CA VAL A 547 -3.22 11.40 -36.59
C VAL A 547 -4.49 11.70 -35.79
N LEU A 548 -4.35 12.56 -34.78
CA LEU A 548 -5.41 12.88 -33.83
C LEU A 548 -6.01 14.24 -34.19
N ASN A 549 -7.28 14.43 -33.85
CA ASN A 549 -7.85 15.77 -33.80
C ASN A 549 -7.14 16.58 -32.70
N PRO A 550 -6.50 17.72 -33.01
CA PRO A 550 -5.76 18.49 -32.01
C PRO A 550 -6.61 19.05 -30.86
N GLY A 551 -7.94 19.14 -31.01
CA GLY A 551 -8.84 19.53 -29.93
C GLY A 551 -8.45 20.85 -29.24
N THR A 552 -8.29 20.80 -27.91
CA THR A 552 -7.94 21.93 -27.04
C THR A 552 -6.45 22.24 -26.98
N THR A 553 -5.57 21.36 -27.47
CA THR A 553 -4.10 21.55 -27.48
C THR A 553 -3.67 22.82 -28.23
N GLY A 554 -4.47 23.24 -29.22
CA GLY A 554 -4.12 24.37 -30.07
C GLY A 554 -3.00 24.08 -31.06
N ALA A 555 -2.57 22.83 -31.18
CA ALA A 555 -1.69 22.37 -32.24
C ALA A 555 -2.42 22.41 -33.59
N THR A 556 -1.68 22.65 -34.67
CA THR A 556 -2.18 22.50 -36.04
C THR A 556 -2.08 21.07 -36.55
N ASP A 557 -1.26 20.26 -35.89
CA ASP A 557 -1.07 18.85 -36.19
C ASP A 557 -0.68 18.11 -34.90
N LEU A 558 -1.34 16.98 -34.63
CA LEU A 558 -1.12 16.16 -33.44
C LEU A 558 -1.10 14.70 -33.91
N ARG A 559 0.00 13.99 -33.65
CA ARG A 559 0.18 12.61 -34.15
C ARG A 559 1.00 11.76 -33.21
N LEU A 560 0.85 10.44 -33.36
CA LEU A 560 1.69 9.43 -32.74
C LEU A 560 2.31 8.57 -33.84
N GLU A 561 3.63 8.48 -33.83
CA GLU A 561 4.43 7.75 -34.82
C GLU A 561 5.00 6.51 -34.16
N PHE A 562 4.67 5.34 -34.69
CA PHE A 562 5.17 4.06 -34.21
C PHE A 562 6.50 3.80 -34.91
N LEU A 563 7.57 3.60 -34.16
CA LEU A 563 8.86 3.24 -34.71
C LEU A 563 9.00 1.73 -34.59
N CYS A 564 8.78 1.05 -35.72
CA CYS A 564 8.75 -0.40 -35.79
C CYS A 564 10.08 -0.93 -36.32
N ASN A 565 10.55 -2.02 -35.71
CA ASN A 565 11.77 -2.67 -36.16
C ASN A 565 11.47 -3.49 -37.43
N ASP A 566 12.16 -3.17 -38.52
CA ASP A 566 12.01 -3.83 -39.83
C ASP A 566 12.21 -5.36 -39.79
N PHE A 567 12.91 -5.90 -38.78
CA PHE A 567 13.21 -7.33 -38.66
C PHE A 567 12.24 -8.10 -37.78
N THR A 568 11.63 -7.45 -36.77
CA THR A 568 10.76 -8.14 -35.80
C THR A 568 9.30 -7.74 -35.91
N GLU A 569 8.97 -6.74 -36.74
CA GLU A 569 7.65 -6.10 -36.85
C GLU A 569 7.10 -5.53 -35.53
N LYS A 570 7.91 -5.51 -34.47
CA LYS A 570 7.54 -4.94 -33.17
C LYS A 570 7.85 -3.46 -33.14
N CYS A 571 6.89 -2.68 -32.63
CA CYS A 571 7.05 -1.25 -32.43
C CYS A 571 7.40 -0.99 -30.96
N LEU A 572 8.69 -0.85 -30.65
CA LEU A 572 9.15 -0.67 -29.26
C LEU A 572 9.13 0.79 -28.81
N ASP A 573 9.13 1.72 -29.77
CA ASP A 573 9.07 3.15 -29.49
C ASP A 573 7.83 3.78 -30.12
N LEU A 574 7.26 4.74 -29.40
CA LEU A 574 6.12 5.53 -29.81
C LEU A 574 6.43 7.00 -29.56
N VAL A 575 6.35 7.80 -30.62
CA VAL A 575 6.70 9.21 -30.57
C VAL A 575 5.44 10.05 -30.72
N ALA A 576 5.08 10.77 -29.66
CA ALA A 576 3.96 11.70 -29.69
C ALA A 576 4.47 13.09 -30.10
N THR A 577 3.88 13.68 -31.14
CA THR A 577 4.33 14.94 -31.75
C THR A 577 3.16 15.92 -31.90
N ALA A 578 3.34 17.15 -31.42
CA ALA A 578 2.41 18.26 -31.58
C ALA A 578 3.11 19.45 -32.26
N THR A 579 2.58 19.90 -33.40
CA THR A 579 3.16 20.98 -34.20
C THR A 579 2.26 22.21 -34.20
N TYR A 580 2.83 23.38 -33.97
CA TYR A 580 2.12 24.65 -33.83
C TYR A 580 2.53 25.63 -34.93
N ALA A 581 1.65 25.82 -35.91
CA ALA A 581 1.80 26.88 -36.91
C ALA A 581 1.25 28.20 -36.37
N THR A 582 2.09 29.00 -35.73
CA THR A 582 1.73 30.33 -35.23
C THR A 582 2.06 31.43 -36.25
N LYS A 583 1.35 32.58 -36.20
CA LYS A 583 1.61 33.71 -37.11
C LYS A 583 3.00 34.34 -36.95
N LYS A 584 3.63 34.13 -35.79
CA LYS A 584 5.01 34.54 -35.48
C LYS A 584 5.69 33.34 -34.81
N PRO A 585 6.81 32.84 -35.36
CA PRO A 585 7.55 31.74 -34.76
C PRO A 585 7.89 32.02 -33.30
N MET A 586 7.85 30.97 -32.47
CA MET A 586 8.39 31.06 -31.11
C MET A 586 9.88 31.41 -31.17
N THR A 587 10.36 32.19 -30.20
CA THR A 587 11.79 32.47 -30.11
C THR A 587 12.54 31.26 -29.55
N LEU A 588 13.79 31.04 -29.96
CA LEU A 588 14.65 30.01 -29.36
C LEU A 588 14.82 30.19 -27.84
N LYS A 589 14.75 31.43 -27.35
CA LYS A 589 14.76 31.71 -25.91
C LYS A 589 13.54 31.13 -25.20
N ALA A 590 12.35 31.23 -25.80
CA ALA A 590 11.12 30.66 -25.24
C ALA A 590 11.15 29.12 -25.29
N ILE A 591 11.65 28.55 -26.39
CA ILE A 591 11.86 27.10 -26.51
C ILE A 591 12.85 26.59 -25.45
N ASN A 592 13.98 27.27 -25.26
CA ASN A 592 14.96 26.88 -24.24
C ASN A 592 14.41 27.03 -22.82
N ALA A 593 13.64 28.09 -22.54
CA ALA A 593 12.99 28.26 -21.25
C ALA A 593 11.99 27.13 -20.97
N TRP A 594 11.21 26.73 -21.98
CA TRP A 594 10.31 25.58 -21.88
C TRP A 594 11.07 24.28 -21.55
N ASN A 595 12.11 23.97 -22.31
CA ASN A 595 12.90 22.74 -22.10
C ASN A 595 13.65 22.73 -20.75
N GLN A 596 13.89 23.89 -20.12
CA GLN A 596 14.46 23.97 -18.77
C GLN A 596 13.44 23.68 -17.68
N GLU A 597 12.16 23.95 -17.94
CA GLU A 597 11.07 23.80 -16.98
C GLU A 597 10.39 22.42 -17.10
N TYR A 598 10.27 21.88 -18.30
CA TYR A 598 9.56 20.63 -18.58
C TYR A 598 10.52 19.50 -18.96
N ARG A 599 10.61 18.47 -18.11
CA ARG A 599 11.59 17.37 -18.21
C ARG A 599 11.21 16.26 -19.20
N TRP A 600 9.93 16.06 -19.46
CA TRP A 600 9.41 14.87 -20.16
C TRP A 600 9.14 15.07 -21.65
N SER A 601 9.45 16.24 -22.21
CA SER A 601 9.24 16.53 -23.63
C SER A 601 10.38 17.39 -24.15
N ARG A 602 10.62 17.33 -25.45
CA ARG A 602 11.52 18.23 -26.16
C ARG A 602 10.70 19.18 -27.03
N ALA A 603 10.96 20.47 -26.88
CA ALA A 603 10.47 21.50 -27.78
C ALA A 603 11.60 21.98 -28.71
N TYR A 604 11.29 22.19 -29.98
CA TYR A 604 12.21 22.75 -30.97
C TYR A 604 11.47 23.51 -32.08
N LEU A 605 12.23 24.19 -32.95
CA LEU A 605 11.70 24.75 -34.20
C LEU A 605 12.09 23.83 -35.35
N ASP A 606 11.13 23.45 -36.18
CA ASP A 606 11.39 22.68 -37.40
C ASP A 606 12.00 23.54 -38.54
N ASP A 607 12.22 22.92 -39.69
CA ASP A 607 12.76 23.58 -40.90
C ASP A 607 11.84 24.69 -41.46
N LYS A 608 10.56 24.68 -41.08
CA LYS A 608 9.55 25.68 -41.44
C LYS A 608 9.35 26.74 -40.36
N ASN A 609 10.18 26.74 -39.31
CA ASN A 609 10.06 27.59 -38.12
C ASN A 609 8.72 27.41 -37.36
N GLN A 610 8.12 26.23 -37.45
CA GLN A 610 6.99 25.85 -36.61
C GLN A 610 7.52 25.33 -35.27
N ALA A 611 6.82 25.64 -34.18
CA ALA A 611 7.18 25.08 -32.89
C ALA A 611 6.67 23.64 -32.82
N VAL A 612 7.54 22.71 -32.45
CA VAL A 612 7.24 21.29 -32.31
C VAL A 612 7.52 20.89 -30.88
N LEU A 613 6.56 20.19 -30.27
CA LEU A 613 6.69 19.52 -28.99
C LEU A 613 6.64 18.02 -29.24
N GLN A 614 7.58 17.28 -28.66
CA GLN A 614 7.69 15.85 -28.86
C GLN A 614 8.00 15.11 -27.57
N MET A 615 7.43 13.92 -27.42
CA MET A 615 7.70 13.01 -26.31
C MET A 615 7.86 11.59 -26.82
N ASP A 616 8.98 10.97 -26.46
CA ASP A 616 9.31 9.60 -26.79
C ASP A 616 8.82 8.66 -25.66
N MET A 617 8.18 7.55 -26.02
CA MET A 617 7.75 6.49 -25.12
C MET A 617 8.35 5.18 -25.58
N ASN A 618 8.79 4.33 -24.64
CA ASN A 618 9.43 3.06 -24.93
C ASN A 618 8.76 1.93 -24.14
N ALA A 619 8.54 0.78 -24.79
CA ALA A 619 7.90 -0.41 -24.22
C ALA A 619 8.89 -1.55 -23.92
N GLU A 620 10.20 -1.32 -24.08
CA GLU A 620 11.25 -2.29 -23.79
C GLU A 620 11.27 -2.62 -22.28
N GLY A 621 11.39 -3.92 -21.96
CA GLY A 621 11.23 -4.41 -20.58
C GLY A 621 9.78 -4.47 -20.07
N GLY A 622 8.82 -4.00 -20.88
CA GLY A 622 7.39 -4.13 -20.63
C GLY A 622 6.75 -2.89 -19.99
N LEU A 623 5.72 -2.35 -20.65
CA LEU A 623 4.95 -1.20 -20.20
C LEU A 623 3.52 -1.60 -19.79
N GLY A 624 3.13 -1.35 -18.54
CA GLY A 624 1.75 -1.60 -18.10
C GLY A 624 0.73 -0.71 -18.85
N LYS A 625 -0.48 -1.23 -19.12
CA LYS A 625 -1.54 -0.48 -19.84
C LYS A 625 -1.91 0.85 -19.17
N ASP A 626 -2.02 0.88 -17.84
CA ASP A 626 -2.33 2.10 -17.09
C ASP A 626 -1.21 3.15 -17.22
N ASN A 627 0.05 2.71 -17.21
CA ASN A 627 1.20 3.60 -17.37
C ASN A 627 1.23 4.23 -18.76
N MET A 628 0.86 3.48 -19.79
CA MET A 628 0.71 4.02 -21.15
C MET A 628 -0.38 5.08 -21.24
N GLN A 629 -1.56 4.83 -20.63
CA GLN A 629 -2.63 5.82 -20.59
C GLN A 629 -2.19 7.09 -19.84
N ILE A 630 -1.41 6.96 -18.76
CA ILE A 630 -0.82 8.10 -18.05
C ILE A 630 0.14 8.88 -18.95
N LEU A 631 1.01 8.20 -19.70
CA LEU A 631 1.95 8.85 -20.63
C LEU A 631 1.20 9.61 -21.74
N LEU A 632 0.17 9.02 -22.34
CA LEU A 632 -0.66 9.69 -23.34
C LEU A 632 -1.34 10.94 -22.78
N ASN A 633 -1.97 10.84 -21.61
CA ASN A 633 -2.59 11.98 -20.92
C ASN A 633 -1.58 13.08 -20.57
N THR A 634 -0.40 12.68 -20.12
CA THR A 634 0.69 13.61 -19.78
C THR A 634 1.12 14.40 -21.01
N PHE A 635 1.34 13.74 -22.14
CA PHE A 635 1.69 14.42 -23.38
C PHE A 635 0.63 15.44 -23.81
N ILE A 636 -0.63 15.02 -23.81
CA ILE A 636 -1.76 15.88 -24.19
C ILE A 636 -1.83 17.13 -23.30
N SER A 637 -1.68 16.96 -21.98
CA SER A 637 -1.67 18.07 -21.04
C SER A 637 -0.50 19.03 -21.29
N ILE A 638 0.70 18.50 -21.51
CA ILE A 638 1.90 19.31 -21.83
C ILE A 638 1.71 20.03 -23.18
N ALA A 639 1.06 19.39 -24.15
CA ALA A 639 0.75 19.99 -25.45
C ALA A 639 -0.26 21.15 -25.31
N GLU A 640 -1.23 21.09 -24.41
CA GLU A 640 -2.12 22.22 -24.10
C GLU A 640 -1.35 23.41 -23.53
N ASP A 641 -0.51 23.17 -22.52
CA ASP A 641 0.31 24.21 -21.89
C ASP A 641 1.29 24.83 -22.88
N PHE A 642 1.94 24.01 -23.72
CA PHE A 642 2.85 24.49 -24.75
C PHE A 642 2.11 25.31 -25.81
N GLY A 643 0.90 24.90 -26.18
CA GLY A 643 0.03 25.66 -27.07
C GLY A 643 -0.35 27.04 -26.53
N ALA A 644 -0.53 27.16 -25.21
CA ALA A 644 -0.74 28.45 -24.55
C ALA A 644 0.54 29.30 -24.58
N ALA A 645 1.70 28.71 -24.27
CA ALA A 645 3.00 29.37 -24.33
C ALA A 645 3.35 29.86 -25.76
N ALA A 646 3.03 29.06 -26.78
CA ALA A 646 3.25 29.38 -28.18
C ALA A 646 2.40 30.57 -28.67
N LYS A 647 1.27 30.85 -28.03
CA LYS A 647 0.37 31.98 -28.33
C LYS A 647 0.70 33.24 -27.54
N ALA A 648 1.50 33.14 -26.48
CA ALA A 648 1.85 34.28 -25.64
C ALA A 648 2.73 35.29 -26.41
N PRO A 649 2.47 36.61 -26.31
CA PRO A 649 3.37 37.60 -26.88
C PRO A 649 4.74 37.51 -26.18
N ALA A 650 5.82 37.49 -26.97
CA ALA A 650 7.18 37.48 -26.43
C ALA A 650 7.36 38.64 -25.43
N LYS A 651 7.66 38.32 -24.17
CA LYS A 651 8.07 39.29 -23.14
C LYS A 651 9.53 39.68 -23.30
#